data_AF-A0AAN9YUT1-F1
#
_entry.id   AF-A0AAN9YUT1-F1
#
_cell.length_a   1.000
_cell.length_b   1.000
_cell.length_c   1.000
_cell.angle_alpha   90.00
_cell.angle_beta   90.00
_cell.angle_gamma   90.00
#
_symmetry.space_group_name_H-M   'P 1'
#
loop_
_entity.id
_entity.type
_entity.pdbx_description
1 polymer ?
#
loop_
_entity_poly.entity_id
_entity_poly.type
_entity_poly.pdbx_seq_one_letter_code
_entity_poly.pdbx_strand_id
1 'polypeptide(L)'
;MPRISWLLKWISATASAKDSVSVGIPKTPFISSGEGVYSISGLKGLVVDSQYSDFRDEAGETLIPPTLSDFASTFAGDLKSVLDIDLDVSTADVAPPDAIFLTVNESAEYVGASGAATSEGYTLTVSPSGVVISGASPLGAWWGTRTVLQQAILSKDGSIPYGEAKDAPGWGIRGMMLDAARHYYPPEVRSSKSAANKLFITDLCSYMSFFKQNTFHLHLSDNLYNNVAIYTRERSLELDAWFRLWSDAEDLAGLMQNQLKNESYTRDQFEDMQSACAARGVTIIPEIEAPGHALAIVQWRPELGLSDDLSLLNISHPDTIPTVQAIWSEFLPWFHSKTVHIGADEYTADPADYNRFVSEMAAHIRDTSPGGKATRIWGTFPPKPEYGDGNVATDAVSVQHWAFFEDNPYPDYIRNGYAVLNSDDTFYTVNKWSGSYPQQVPIARTWNGDPSVPGGGGLWHPNVFDTKDAANNPPASEPLVLGAVTPLWNDYGANASVYSEAYYAWREGIPALADKQWGGDLSEAEFGAAFEALRPSVPGENLERSIASDGPTVFNYTGGSVDDTSGNGYDAMVSCPLADDDQTWAIDSSCAFETPLDSKGRNYTLSLRLRIDATAGDGTDVTLVSGRDSALMLTPSVTLFAAGTYFRLRSTTVPVGTGEWVDLRLVGRGNQTFAGVRTTSLDTPLPLPGVGGGGGGDDAAEGEEEFQAMLGINGESVEWTPVAIEAPIARIGGDGADWSGRLAAWSLSSDV
;
A
#
# COMPACT_ATOMS: atom_id res chain seq x y z
N MET A 1 53.64 25.50 -9.18
CA MET A 1 53.76 24.32 -8.28
C MET A 1 52.52 23.46 -8.50
N PRO A 2 52.61 22.33 -9.22
CA PRO A 2 51.45 21.50 -9.53
C PRO A 2 51.13 20.57 -8.35
N ARG A 3 49.84 20.44 -8.04
CA ARG A 3 49.30 19.54 -7.02
C ARG A 3 49.16 18.12 -7.57
N ILE A 4 49.43 17.19 -6.68
CA ILE A 4 49.62 15.75 -6.87
C ILE A 4 48.29 15.06 -7.22
N SER A 5 48.28 14.26 -8.30
CA SER A 5 47.25 13.27 -8.58
C SER A 5 47.46 12.03 -7.72
N TRP A 6 46.43 11.52 -7.06
CA TRP A 6 46.42 10.18 -6.52
C TRP A 6 45.47 9.30 -7.34
N LEU A 7 46.05 8.26 -7.93
CA LEU A 7 45.38 7.18 -8.62
C LEU A 7 44.49 6.41 -7.63
N LEU A 8 43.20 6.23 -7.97
CA LEU A 8 42.43 5.10 -7.46
C LEU A 8 42.89 3.84 -8.19
N LYS A 9 43.58 2.97 -7.46
CA LYS A 9 43.87 1.60 -7.85
C LYS A 9 42.56 0.82 -7.90
N TRP A 10 42.27 0.28 -9.08
CA TRP A 10 41.34 -0.84 -9.24
C TRP A 10 41.89 -2.02 -8.44
N ILE A 11 41.20 -2.38 -7.35
CA ILE A 11 41.34 -3.68 -6.73
C ILE A 11 40.26 -4.54 -7.39
N SER A 12 40.68 -5.33 -8.38
CA SER A 12 39.93 -6.50 -8.81
C SER A 12 39.93 -7.51 -7.66
N ALA A 13 38.93 -7.41 -6.79
CA ALA A 13 38.60 -8.48 -5.88
C ALA A 13 37.88 -9.57 -6.69
N THR A 14 38.62 -10.57 -7.15
CA THR A 14 38.04 -11.87 -7.46
C THR A 14 37.63 -12.51 -6.14
N ALA A 15 36.48 -12.08 -5.59
CA ALA A 15 35.78 -12.83 -4.57
C ALA A 15 35.28 -14.12 -5.22
N SER A 16 35.63 -15.26 -4.62
CA SER A 16 35.09 -16.56 -4.98
C SER A 16 33.58 -16.56 -4.76
N ALA A 17 32.81 -16.37 -5.83
CA ALA A 17 31.35 -16.38 -5.87
C ALA A 17 30.75 -17.80 -5.69
N LYS A 18 31.31 -18.62 -4.78
CA LYS A 18 30.94 -20.05 -4.68
C LYS A 18 30.17 -20.47 -3.43
N ASP A 19 30.06 -19.65 -2.39
CA ASP A 19 29.59 -20.16 -1.08
C ASP A 19 28.55 -19.33 -0.32
N SER A 20 28.05 -18.18 -0.83
CA SER A 20 27.06 -17.38 -0.09
C SER A 20 25.74 -17.23 -0.83
N VAL A 21 24.66 -17.74 -0.24
CA VAL A 21 23.29 -17.38 -0.58
C VAL A 21 23.10 -15.90 -0.26
N SER A 22 22.62 -15.12 -1.21
CA SER A 22 22.25 -13.72 -0.96
C SER A 22 21.06 -13.67 -0.02
N VAL A 23 21.15 -12.84 1.02
CA VAL A 23 20.14 -12.83 2.08
C VAL A 23 18.88 -12.12 1.58
N GLY A 24 17.77 -12.85 1.48
CA GLY A 24 16.45 -12.32 1.10
C GLY A 24 15.72 -11.68 2.28
N ILE A 25 14.49 -11.20 2.04
CA ILE A 25 13.61 -10.60 3.05
C ILE A 25 12.26 -11.34 3.01
N PRO A 26 11.86 -12.07 4.07
CA PRO A 26 12.63 -12.44 5.26
C PRO A 26 13.88 -13.29 4.95
N LYS A 27 14.82 -13.34 5.89
CA LYS A 27 15.98 -14.23 5.78
C LYS A 27 15.56 -15.70 5.84
N THR A 28 15.81 -16.42 4.76
CA THR A 28 15.55 -17.86 4.65
C THR A 28 16.77 -18.68 5.05
N PRO A 29 16.65 -19.65 5.98
CA PRO A 29 17.74 -20.59 6.30
C PRO A 29 18.04 -21.49 5.10
N PHE A 30 19.26 -21.42 4.56
CA PHE A 30 19.66 -22.22 3.40
C PHE A 30 20.98 -22.95 3.65
N ILE A 31 21.01 -24.24 3.33
CA ILE A 31 22.17 -25.12 3.43
C ILE A 31 22.67 -25.41 2.01
N SER A 32 23.77 -24.74 1.62
CA SER A 32 24.42 -24.99 0.34
C SER A 32 25.13 -26.35 0.33
N SER A 33 25.04 -27.04 -0.80
CA SER A 33 25.85 -28.24 -1.08
C SER A 33 27.31 -27.89 -1.38
N GLY A 34 27.60 -26.66 -1.83
CA GLY A 34 28.92 -26.24 -2.34
C GLY A 34 29.27 -26.81 -3.71
N GLU A 35 28.34 -27.51 -4.37
CA GLU A 35 28.62 -28.28 -5.60
C GLU A 35 28.29 -27.54 -6.90
N GLY A 36 27.64 -26.37 -6.83
CA GLY A 36 27.30 -25.56 -7.99
C GLY A 36 26.08 -24.67 -7.80
N VAL A 37 25.59 -24.14 -8.92
CA VAL A 37 24.40 -23.28 -9.01
C VAL A 37 23.50 -23.76 -10.15
N TYR A 38 22.20 -23.56 -10.01
CA TYR A 38 21.21 -23.72 -11.06
C TYR A 38 20.92 -22.35 -11.68
N SER A 39 20.97 -22.23 -13.01
CA SER A 39 20.49 -21.01 -13.68
C SER A 39 19.02 -21.16 -14.03
N ILE A 40 18.18 -20.26 -13.53
CA ILE A 40 16.74 -20.27 -13.80
C ILE A 40 16.40 -20.14 -15.29
N SER A 41 17.29 -19.55 -16.10
CA SER A 41 17.11 -19.46 -17.56
C SER A 41 17.13 -20.84 -18.24
N GLY A 42 17.64 -21.86 -17.54
CA GLY A 42 17.62 -23.25 -18.00
C GLY A 42 16.32 -23.99 -17.73
N LEU A 43 15.35 -23.37 -17.04
CA LEU A 43 14.04 -23.96 -16.78
C LEU A 43 13.24 -24.16 -18.08
N LYS A 44 12.52 -25.28 -18.16
CA LYS A 44 11.69 -25.69 -19.30
C LYS A 44 10.20 -25.77 -18.96
N GLY A 45 9.83 -25.63 -17.69
CA GLY A 45 8.43 -25.61 -17.27
C GLY A 45 8.25 -25.33 -15.78
N LEU A 46 7.04 -24.88 -15.44
CA LEU A 46 6.52 -24.83 -14.09
C LEU A 46 5.49 -25.94 -13.95
N VAL A 47 5.75 -26.90 -13.07
CA VAL A 47 4.99 -28.14 -13.00
C VAL A 47 4.39 -28.28 -11.61
N VAL A 48 3.09 -28.55 -11.56
CA VAL A 48 2.34 -28.78 -10.33
C VAL A 48 2.15 -30.28 -10.16
N ASP A 49 2.35 -30.77 -8.95
CA ASP A 49 2.03 -32.15 -8.59
C ASP A 49 0.56 -32.44 -8.87
N SER A 50 0.30 -33.42 -9.74
CA SER A 50 -1.06 -33.78 -10.18
C SER A 50 -1.94 -34.22 -9.01
N GLN A 51 -1.36 -34.77 -7.94
CA GLN A 51 -2.09 -35.17 -6.74
C GLN A 51 -2.61 -33.96 -5.95
N TYR A 52 -1.90 -32.84 -6.02
CA TYR A 52 -2.13 -31.66 -5.19
C TYR A 52 -2.59 -30.43 -5.99
N SER A 53 -2.87 -30.58 -7.29
CA SER A 53 -3.19 -29.47 -8.19
C SER A 53 -4.37 -28.63 -7.70
N ASP A 54 -5.39 -29.28 -7.13
CA ASP A 54 -6.63 -28.67 -6.66
C ASP A 54 -6.68 -28.50 -5.12
N PHE A 55 -5.59 -28.83 -4.40
CA PHE A 55 -5.51 -28.66 -2.95
C PHE A 55 -5.53 -27.19 -2.58
N ARG A 56 -6.10 -26.87 -1.40
CA ARG A 56 -6.19 -25.51 -0.83
C ARG A 56 -5.67 -25.51 0.61
N ASP A 57 -5.22 -24.35 1.09
CA ASP A 57 -4.91 -24.16 2.51
C ASP A 57 -6.15 -23.72 3.28
N GLU A 58 -6.71 -24.63 4.07
CA GLU A 58 -7.89 -24.37 4.89
C GLU A 58 -7.54 -23.84 6.29
N ALA A 59 -6.25 -23.66 6.63
CA ALA A 59 -5.84 -23.18 7.95
C ALA A 59 -5.74 -21.64 8.05
N GLY A 60 -5.37 -20.95 6.97
CA GLY A 60 -5.20 -19.49 6.94
C GLY A 60 -6.49 -18.68 7.11
N GLU A 61 -6.39 -17.34 7.18
CA GLU A 61 -7.54 -16.45 7.44
C GLU A 61 -8.54 -16.33 6.29
N THR A 62 -8.15 -16.65 5.05
CA THR A 62 -9.04 -16.50 3.88
C THR A 62 -10.06 -17.63 3.79
N LEU A 63 -11.26 -17.30 3.32
CA LEU A 63 -12.33 -18.25 2.94
C LEU A 63 -12.33 -18.55 1.43
N ILE A 64 -11.44 -17.91 0.67
CA ILE A 64 -11.22 -18.15 -0.76
C ILE A 64 -9.75 -18.55 -1.03
N PRO A 65 -9.18 -19.53 -0.30
CA PRO A 65 -7.78 -19.90 -0.45
C PRO A 65 -7.51 -20.41 -1.87
N PRO A 66 -6.49 -19.91 -2.60
CA PRO A 66 -6.17 -20.41 -3.94
C PRO A 66 -5.75 -21.89 -3.92
N THR A 67 -5.94 -22.57 -5.06
CA THR A 67 -5.34 -23.89 -5.26
C THR A 67 -3.84 -23.79 -5.49
N LEU A 68 -3.12 -24.92 -5.39
CA LEU A 68 -1.72 -24.98 -5.80
C LEU A 68 -1.53 -24.58 -7.28
N SER A 69 -2.48 -24.93 -8.15
CA SER A 69 -2.45 -24.55 -9.57
C SER A 69 -2.70 -23.06 -9.80
N ASP A 70 -3.58 -22.44 -9.00
CA ASP A 70 -3.82 -21.01 -9.04
C ASP A 70 -2.53 -20.25 -8.67
N PHE A 71 -1.86 -20.66 -7.59
CA PHE A 71 -0.56 -20.08 -7.20
C PHE A 71 0.53 -20.30 -8.25
N ALA A 72 0.58 -21.47 -8.89
CA ALA A 72 1.50 -21.73 -9.99
C ALA A 72 1.27 -20.77 -11.16
N SER A 73 0.01 -20.52 -11.51
CA SER A 73 -0.37 -19.60 -12.59
C SER A 73 0.04 -18.16 -12.27
N THR A 74 -0.20 -17.69 -11.05
CA THR A 74 0.28 -16.37 -10.58
C THR A 74 1.81 -16.31 -10.64
N PHE A 75 2.51 -17.35 -10.17
CA PHE A 75 3.97 -17.37 -10.14
C PHE A 75 4.61 -17.38 -11.54
N ALA A 76 4.01 -18.06 -12.52
CA ALA A 76 4.46 -17.99 -13.91
C ALA A 76 4.41 -16.54 -14.44
N GLY A 77 3.35 -15.80 -14.12
CA GLY A 77 3.24 -14.37 -14.44
C GLY A 77 4.30 -13.51 -13.75
N ASP A 78 4.62 -13.81 -12.49
CA ASP A 78 5.68 -13.13 -11.74
C ASP A 78 7.07 -13.39 -12.37
N LEU A 79 7.38 -14.64 -12.77
CA LEU A 79 8.64 -14.99 -13.45
C LEU A 79 8.79 -14.24 -14.78
N LYS A 80 7.71 -14.16 -15.55
CA LYS A 80 7.70 -13.42 -16.82
C LYS A 80 7.90 -11.94 -16.62
N SER A 81 7.16 -11.33 -15.70
CA SER A 81 7.20 -9.87 -15.49
C SER A 81 8.53 -9.38 -14.90
N VAL A 82 9.17 -10.17 -14.02
CA VAL A 82 10.37 -9.74 -13.30
C VAL A 82 11.67 -10.24 -13.92
N LEU A 83 11.66 -11.45 -14.49
CA LEU A 83 12.88 -12.13 -14.94
C LEU A 83 12.86 -12.47 -16.44
N ASP A 84 11.82 -12.09 -17.16
CA ASP A 84 11.60 -12.43 -18.59
C ASP A 84 11.65 -13.96 -18.85
N ILE A 85 11.14 -14.73 -17.89
CA ILE A 85 11.06 -16.19 -17.97
C ILE A 85 9.62 -16.62 -18.20
N ASP A 86 9.32 -17.00 -19.44
CA ASP A 86 7.99 -17.47 -19.85
C ASP A 86 7.92 -19.01 -19.77
N LEU A 87 7.25 -19.52 -18.74
CA LEU A 87 7.09 -20.96 -18.50
C LEU A 87 5.61 -21.35 -18.56
N ASP A 88 5.32 -22.41 -19.32
CA ASP A 88 4.01 -23.03 -19.30
C ASP A 88 3.77 -23.74 -17.97
N VAL A 89 2.57 -23.56 -17.41
CA VAL A 89 2.09 -24.31 -16.24
C VAL A 89 1.49 -25.64 -16.71
N SER A 90 1.97 -26.74 -16.14
CA SER A 90 1.47 -28.09 -16.43
C SER A 90 1.41 -28.95 -15.17
N THR A 91 0.85 -30.16 -15.27
CA THR A 91 0.78 -31.11 -14.14
C THR A 91 1.58 -32.38 -14.43
N ALA A 92 2.17 -32.97 -13.39
CA ALA A 92 2.84 -34.27 -13.46
C ALA A 92 2.86 -34.97 -12.09
N ASP A 93 2.98 -36.30 -12.09
CA ASP A 93 3.03 -37.10 -10.85
C ASP A 93 4.40 -37.06 -10.14
N VAL A 94 5.45 -36.62 -10.85
CA VAL A 94 6.82 -36.53 -10.33
C VAL A 94 7.53 -35.32 -10.94
N ALA A 95 8.51 -34.77 -10.21
CA ALA A 95 9.33 -33.66 -10.68
C ALA A 95 10.07 -34.01 -11.99
N PRO A 96 9.77 -33.33 -13.12
CA PRO A 96 10.51 -33.52 -14.35
C PRO A 96 11.87 -32.77 -14.30
N PRO A 97 12.86 -33.19 -15.10
CA PRO A 97 14.14 -32.49 -15.17
C PRO A 97 13.98 -31.09 -15.78
N ASP A 98 14.83 -30.18 -15.34
CA ASP A 98 14.91 -28.77 -15.74
C ASP A 98 13.60 -27.99 -15.49
N ALA A 99 12.88 -28.30 -14.41
CA ALA A 99 11.62 -27.64 -14.07
C ALA A 99 11.61 -27.06 -12.65
N ILE A 100 10.66 -26.16 -12.40
CA ILE A 100 10.18 -25.90 -11.04
C ILE A 100 9.02 -26.87 -10.78
N PHE A 101 9.11 -27.68 -9.73
CA PHE A 101 8.03 -28.58 -9.31
C PHE A 101 7.42 -28.10 -8.00
N LEU A 102 6.12 -27.81 -7.99
CA LEU A 102 5.36 -27.42 -6.81
C LEU A 102 4.56 -28.62 -6.30
N THR A 103 4.72 -28.95 -5.01
CA THR A 103 3.99 -30.05 -4.36
C THR A 103 3.67 -29.71 -2.90
N VAL A 104 2.91 -30.57 -2.24
CA VAL A 104 2.54 -30.48 -0.84
C VAL A 104 3.03 -31.74 -0.11
N ASN A 105 3.59 -31.56 1.08
CA ASN A 105 3.93 -32.65 1.99
C ASN A 105 3.18 -32.49 3.31
N GLU A 106 1.99 -33.10 3.37
CA GLU A 106 1.11 -33.07 4.55
C GLU A 106 1.71 -33.73 5.79
N SER A 107 2.76 -34.55 5.62
CA SER A 107 3.44 -35.24 6.75
C SER A 107 4.60 -34.44 7.36
N ALA A 108 5.01 -33.35 6.71
CA ALA A 108 6.11 -32.53 7.19
C ALA A 108 5.62 -31.53 8.24
N GLU A 109 6.23 -31.60 9.43
CA GLU A 109 6.03 -30.58 10.46
C GLU A 109 7.02 -29.43 10.28
N TYR A 110 6.47 -28.23 10.26
CA TYR A 110 7.20 -26.96 10.22
C TYR A 110 6.86 -26.16 11.46
N VAL A 111 7.90 -25.70 12.15
CA VAL A 111 7.79 -24.96 13.41
C VAL A 111 8.59 -23.68 13.25
N GLY A 112 7.91 -22.55 13.44
CA GLY A 112 8.52 -21.21 13.34
C GLY A 112 9.22 -20.77 14.63
N ALA A 113 9.69 -19.53 14.65
CA ALA A 113 10.39 -18.94 15.80
C ALA A 113 9.55 -18.89 17.10
N SER A 114 8.22 -18.87 17.01
CA SER A 114 7.33 -18.97 18.18
C SER A 114 7.18 -20.40 18.72
N GLY A 115 7.68 -21.41 18.02
CA GLY A 115 7.46 -22.81 18.41
C GLY A 115 6.07 -23.36 18.02
N ALA A 116 5.22 -22.57 17.35
CA ALA A 116 3.95 -23.04 16.80
C ALA A 116 4.13 -23.79 15.47
N ALA A 117 3.33 -24.84 15.27
CA ALA A 117 3.21 -25.51 13.98
C ALA A 117 2.42 -24.63 12.99
N THR A 118 2.75 -24.69 11.70
CA THR A 118 2.14 -23.83 10.68
C THR A 118 1.95 -24.54 9.33
N SER A 119 0.87 -24.19 8.62
CA SER A 119 0.60 -24.61 7.23
C SER A 119 1.42 -23.82 6.21
N GLU A 120 2.03 -22.72 6.63
CA GLU A 120 2.78 -21.80 5.75
C GLU A 120 4.25 -22.20 5.57
N GLY A 121 4.70 -23.30 6.19
CA GLY A 121 6.07 -23.79 6.05
C GLY A 121 6.33 -24.42 4.69
N TYR A 122 7.59 -24.39 4.24
CA TYR A 122 8.01 -25.04 3.01
C TYR A 122 9.45 -25.54 3.06
N THR A 123 9.73 -26.54 2.22
CA THR A 123 11.07 -26.97 1.87
C THR A 123 11.34 -26.63 0.40
N LEU A 124 12.44 -25.94 0.16
CA LEU A 124 12.97 -25.62 -1.17
C LEU A 124 14.23 -26.45 -1.40
N THR A 125 14.26 -27.23 -2.48
CA THR A 125 15.44 -28.00 -2.89
C THR A 125 15.88 -27.56 -4.29
N VAL A 126 17.15 -27.22 -4.43
CA VAL A 126 17.77 -26.81 -5.71
C VAL A 126 18.87 -27.80 -6.05
N SER A 127 18.83 -28.34 -7.26
CA SER A 127 19.73 -29.41 -7.71
C SER A 127 20.05 -29.27 -9.20
N PRO A 128 20.98 -30.07 -9.76
CA PRO A 128 21.23 -30.06 -11.20
C PRO A 128 20.01 -30.40 -12.07
N SER A 129 18.97 -31.02 -11.50
CA SER A 129 17.74 -31.36 -12.22
C SER A 129 16.63 -30.30 -12.11
N GLY A 130 16.85 -29.19 -11.42
CA GLY A 130 15.85 -28.13 -11.26
C GLY A 130 15.54 -27.81 -9.80
N VAL A 131 14.34 -27.25 -9.58
CA VAL A 131 13.88 -26.70 -8.30
C VAL A 131 12.63 -27.46 -7.85
N VAL A 132 12.59 -27.89 -6.60
CA VAL A 132 11.39 -28.47 -5.97
C VAL A 132 10.99 -27.61 -4.79
N ILE A 133 9.71 -27.23 -4.75
CA ILE A 133 9.09 -26.53 -3.62
C ILE A 133 8.01 -27.44 -3.06
N SER A 134 8.20 -27.89 -1.83
CA SER A 134 7.26 -28.71 -1.08
C SER A 134 6.71 -27.90 0.09
N GLY A 135 5.46 -27.44 0.01
CA GLY A 135 4.79 -26.74 1.11
C GLY A 135 4.14 -27.70 2.11
N ALA A 136 3.89 -27.24 3.34
CA ALA A 136 2.93 -27.89 4.23
C ALA A 136 1.48 -27.76 3.72
N SER A 137 1.22 -26.68 2.99
CA SER A 137 0.00 -26.40 2.24
C SER A 137 0.35 -25.69 0.92
N PRO A 138 -0.63 -25.44 0.03
CA PRO A 138 -0.43 -24.57 -1.12
C PRO A 138 0.09 -23.17 -0.77
N LEU A 139 -0.32 -22.60 0.37
CA LEU A 139 0.18 -21.30 0.83
C LEU A 139 1.65 -21.37 1.25
N GLY A 140 2.07 -22.47 1.89
CA GLY A 140 3.50 -22.72 2.14
C GLY A 140 4.31 -22.80 0.85
N ALA A 141 3.80 -23.53 -0.15
CA ALA A 141 4.44 -23.60 -1.46
C ALA A 141 4.53 -22.21 -2.14
N TRP A 142 3.49 -21.39 -2.03
CA TRP A 142 3.50 -20.00 -2.49
C TRP A 142 4.65 -19.19 -1.87
N TRP A 143 4.88 -19.30 -0.56
CA TRP A 143 6.01 -18.62 0.09
C TRP A 143 7.38 -19.09 -0.40
N GLY A 144 7.51 -20.38 -0.75
CA GLY A 144 8.68 -20.90 -1.42
C GLY A 144 8.95 -20.26 -2.79
N THR A 145 7.89 -19.92 -3.54
CA THR A 145 8.04 -19.20 -4.81
C THR A 145 8.64 -17.81 -4.63
N ARG A 146 8.26 -17.10 -3.54
CA ARG A 146 8.82 -15.78 -3.21
C ARG A 146 10.32 -15.88 -2.96
N THR A 147 10.76 -16.92 -2.26
CA THR A 147 12.19 -17.19 -2.01
C THR A 147 12.94 -17.45 -3.31
N VAL A 148 12.41 -18.28 -4.21
CA VAL A 148 13.04 -18.50 -5.54
C VAL A 148 13.18 -17.20 -6.31
N LEU A 149 12.12 -16.39 -6.36
CA LEU A 149 12.12 -15.12 -7.08
C LEU A 149 13.15 -14.14 -6.49
N GLN A 150 13.19 -13.98 -5.17
CA GLN A 150 14.18 -13.11 -4.52
C GLN A 150 15.62 -13.57 -4.75
N GLN A 151 15.90 -14.88 -4.65
CA GLN A 151 17.25 -15.39 -4.90
C GLN A 151 17.71 -15.12 -6.33
N ALA A 152 16.81 -15.32 -7.30
CA ALA A 152 17.08 -14.97 -8.69
C ALA A 152 17.43 -13.49 -8.87
N ILE A 153 16.64 -12.58 -8.30
CA ILE A 153 16.88 -11.12 -8.38
C ILE A 153 18.22 -10.75 -7.73
N LEU A 154 18.47 -11.24 -6.51
CA LEU A 154 19.65 -10.89 -5.73
C LEU A 154 20.97 -11.40 -6.36
N SER A 155 20.92 -12.54 -7.05
CA SER A 155 22.08 -13.09 -7.78
C SER A 155 22.49 -12.25 -8.99
N LYS A 156 21.57 -11.41 -9.52
CA LYS A 156 21.68 -10.60 -10.75
C LYS A 156 21.80 -11.37 -12.05
N ASP A 157 22.32 -12.60 -12.03
CA ASP A 157 22.44 -13.49 -13.20
C ASP A 157 21.40 -14.63 -13.21
N GLY A 158 20.47 -14.62 -12.25
CA GLY A 158 19.43 -15.63 -12.08
C GLY A 158 19.97 -16.97 -11.58
N SER A 159 21.17 -17.01 -10.99
CA SER A 159 21.71 -18.24 -10.42
C SER A 159 21.23 -18.47 -8.99
N ILE A 160 20.88 -19.72 -8.67
CA ILE A 160 20.51 -20.16 -7.32
C ILE A 160 21.44 -21.29 -6.91
N PRO A 161 22.13 -21.23 -5.76
CA PRO A 161 23.00 -22.30 -5.29
C PRO A 161 22.27 -23.64 -5.15
N TYR A 162 22.95 -24.74 -5.43
CA TYR A 162 22.44 -26.07 -5.10
C TYR A 162 22.40 -26.27 -3.59
N GLY A 163 21.30 -26.80 -3.08
CA GLY A 163 21.11 -26.98 -1.64
C GLY A 163 19.65 -27.12 -1.24
N GLU A 164 19.40 -26.92 0.05
CA GLU A 164 18.07 -27.03 0.63
C GLU A 164 17.81 -25.88 1.61
N ALA A 165 16.60 -25.35 1.60
CA ALA A 165 16.05 -24.51 2.64
C ALA A 165 14.81 -25.14 3.25
N LYS A 166 14.69 -25.06 4.58
CA LYS A 166 13.47 -25.39 5.33
C LYS A 166 13.09 -24.15 6.12
N ASP A 167 11.92 -23.60 5.84
CA ASP A 167 11.54 -22.26 6.28
C ASP A 167 10.07 -22.22 6.71
N ALA A 168 9.74 -21.38 7.69
CA ALA A 168 8.40 -21.27 8.27
C ALA A 168 8.25 -19.96 9.06
N PRO A 169 7.07 -19.30 9.02
CA PRO A 169 6.84 -18.07 9.78
C PRO A 169 6.76 -18.34 11.29
N GLY A 170 7.25 -17.38 12.06
CA GLY A 170 7.11 -17.35 13.52
C GLY A 170 5.67 -17.08 13.98
N TRP A 171 4.94 -16.19 13.34
CA TRP A 171 3.56 -15.83 13.75
C TRP A 171 2.59 -15.88 12.58
N GLY A 172 1.33 -16.21 12.87
CA GLY A 172 0.30 -16.46 11.87
C GLY A 172 -0.23 -15.19 11.18
N ILE A 173 -0.31 -14.07 11.89
CA ILE A 173 -0.82 -12.79 11.35
C ILE A 173 0.34 -11.82 11.16
N ARG A 174 0.58 -11.40 9.91
CA ARG A 174 1.70 -10.53 9.54
C ARG A 174 1.25 -9.53 8.48
N GLY A 175 1.31 -8.23 8.77
CA GLY A 175 0.77 -7.28 7.80
C GLY A 175 0.72 -5.82 8.18
N MET A 176 -0.25 -5.13 7.57
CA MET A 176 -0.50 -3.70 7.72
C MET A 176 -2.00 -3.41 7.83
N MET A 177 -2.35 -2.23 8.33
CA MET A 177 -3.73 -1.73 8.41
C MET A 177 -3.84 -0.34 7.76
N LEU A 178 -4.76 -0.16 6.81
CA LEU A 178 -4.98 1.10 6.11
C LEU A 178 -6.30 1.74 6.53
N ASP A 179 -6.25 2.99 6.99
CA ASP A 179 -7.40 3.88 7.08
C ASP A 179 -7.91 4.26 5.68
N ALA A 180 -8.80 3.42 5.16
CA ALA A 180 -9.53 3.67 3.92
C ALA A 180 -10.84 4.45 4.15
N ALA A 181 -11.19 4.71 5.40
CA ALA A 181 -12.38 5.46 5.77
C ALA A 181 -12.14 6.95 5.58
N ARG A 182 -11.18 7.55 6.27
CA ARG A 182 -10.89 8.98 6.19
C ARG A 182 -10.25 9.39 4.86
N HIS A 183 -9.59 8.44 4.17
CA HIS A 183 -9.09 8.62 2.82
C HIS A 183 -9.60 7.50 1.90
N TYR A 184 -10.37 7.83 0.87
CA TYR A 184 -10.80 6.84 -0.11
C TYR A 184 -9.62 6.30 -0.91
N TYR A 185 -9.62 5.00 -1.26
CA TYR A 185 -8.69 4.42 -2.22
C TYR A 185 -9.49 3.74 -3.34
N PRO A 186 -9.30 4.13 -4.60
CA PRO A 186 -10.12 3.60 -5.68
C PRO A 186 -9.86 2.10 -5.92
N PRO A 187 -10.91 1.31 -6.22
CA PRO A 187 -10.77 -0.11 -6.51
C PRO A 187 -10.29 -0.36 -7.94
N GLU A 188 -9.91 -1.62 -8.21
CA GLU A 188 -9.68 -2.11 -9.56
C GLU A 188 -10.99 -2.14 -10.38
N VAL A 189 -10.93 -1.72 -11.65
CA VAL A 189 -12.07 -1.81 -12.59
C VAL A 189 -11.68 -2.66 -13.79
N ARG A 190 -12.12 -3.92 -13.83
CA ARG A 190 -11.77 -4.88 -14.88
C ARG A 190 -12.35 -4.59 -16.27
N SER A 191 -13.26 -3.60 -16.42
CA SER A 191 -14.15 -3.50 -17.59
C SER A 191 -13.97 -2.27 -18.51
N SER A 192 -13.05 -1.33 -18.24
CA SER A 192 -12.91 -0.13 -19.07
C SER A 192 -11.67 -0.17 -19.95
N LYS A 193 -11.85 -0.05 -21.28
CA LYS A 193 -10.79 0.18 -22.28
C LYS A 193 -10.17 1.59 -22.22
N SER A 194 -10.32 2.30 -21.10
CA SER A 194 -9.67 3.59 -20.82
C SER A 194 -8.63 3.38 -19.72
N ALA A 195 -7.37 3.61 -20.07
CA ALA A 195 -6.15 3.20 -19.37
C ALA A 195 -5.85 3.94 -18.05
N ALA A 196 -6.68 3.77 -17.02
CA ALA A 196 -6.36 4.25 -15.69
C ALA A 196 -6.97 3.36 -14.58
N ASN A 197 -6.67 2.05 -14.60
CA ASN A 197 -6.97 1.20 -13.45
C ASN A 197 -6.09 1.64 -12.28
N LYS A 198 -6.71 2.18 -11.23
CA LYS A 198 -6.04 2.53 -9.98
C LYS A 198 -6.04 1.28 -9.09
N LEU A 199 -4.94 0.52 -9.13
CA LEU A 199 -4.78 -0.77 -8.48
C LEU A 199 -4.21 -0.67 -7.05
N PHE A 200 -4.35 0.48 -6.37
CA PHE A 200 -3.52 0.77 -5.20
C PHE A 200 -3.61 -0.29 -4.07
N ILE A 201 -4.82 -0.74 -3.74
CA ILE A 201 -5.04 -1.78 -2.73
C ILE A 201 -4.44 -3.12 -3.16
N THR A 202 -4.61 -3.51 -4.42
CA THR A 202 -4.13 -4.81 -4.93
C THR A 202 -2.62 -4.80 -5.19
N ASP A 203 -2.06 -3.66 -5.60
CA ASP A 203 -0.63 -3.39 -5.66
C ASP A 203 0.02 -3.54 -4.27
N LEU A 204 -0.60 -3.01 -3.20
CA LEU A 204 -0.12 -3.23 -1.83
C LEU A 204 -0.15 -4.71 -1.44
N CYS A 205 -1.16 -5.47 -1.85
CA CYS A 205 -1.19 -6.92 -1.62
C CYS A 205 -0.04 -7.65 -2.34
N SER A 206 0.32 -7.24 -3.56
CA SER A 206 1.52 -7.74 -4.25
C SER A 206 2.80 -7.42 -3.48
N TYR A 207 2.92 -6.20 -2.98
CA TYR A 207 4.04 -5.75 -2.16
C TYR A 207 4.20 -6.56 -0.87
N MET A 208 3.12 -6.73 -0.11
CA MET A 208 3.08 -7.55 1.11
C MET A 208 3.48 -8.99 0.85
N SER A 209 2.88 -9.58 -0.17
CA SER A 209 3.09 -10.98 -0.54
C SER A 209 4.55 -11.28 -0.87
N PHE A 210 5.21 -10.36 -1.58
CA PHE A 210 6.60 -10.54 -1.94
C PHE A 210 7.53 -10.65 -0.73
N PHE A 211 7.21 -9.94 0.35
CA PHE A 211 7.88 -10.02 1.65
C PHE A 211 7.19 -10.97 2.64
N LYS A 212 6.33 -11.87 2.16
CA LYS A 212 5.68 -12.94 2.92
C LYS A 212 4.76 -12.47 4.07
N GLN A 213 4.23 -11.25 3.96
CA GLN A 213 3.08 -10.81 4.75
C GLN A 213 1.77 -11.35 4.15
N ASN A 214 0.75 -11.54 5.00
CA ASN A 214 -0.45 -12.28 4.64
C ASN A 214 -1.77 -11.62 5.08
N THR A 215 -1.74 -10.48 5.77
CA THR A 215 -2.95 -9.86 6.35
C THR A 215 -3.01 -8.38 6.03
N PHE A 216 -4.00 -7.94 5.26
CA PHE A 216 -4.26 -6.52 5.00
C PHE A 216 -5.55 -6.08 5.69
N HIS A 217 -5.44 -5.33 6.78
CA HIS A 217 -6.59 -4.83 7.52
C HIS A 217 -7.08 -3.52 6.86
N LEU A 218 -8.34 -3.46 6.44
CA LEU A 218 -8.95 -2.26 5.89
C LEU A 218 -9.98 -1.68 6.86
N HIS A 219 -9.73 -0.46 7.30
CA HIS A 219 -10.65 0.34 8.10
C HIS A 219 -11.61 1.10 7.17
N LEU A 220 -12.89 0.74 7.21
CA LEU A 220 -13.86 1.10 6.16
C LEU A 220 -14.92 2.12 6.60
N SER A 221 -14.96 2.51 7.87
CA SER A 221 -15.87 3.55 8.35
C SER A 221 -15.28 4.34 9.51
N ASP A 222 -15.38 5.67 9.49
CA ASP A 222 -14.87 6.56 10.53
C ASP A 222 -15.43 7.98 10.30
N ASN A 223 -14.98 8.95 11.10
CA ASN A 223 -15.17 10.38 10.96
C ASN A 223 -13.90 11.18 11.26
N LEU A 224 -13.89 12.44 10.84
CA LEU A 224 -12.92 13.40 11.36
C LEU A 224 -13.10 13.59 12.86
N TYR A 225 -12.01 13.94 13.56
CA TYR A 225 -12.06 14.19 15.01
C TYR A 225 -13.14 15.19 15.40
N ASN A 226 -14.09 14.74 16.23
CA ASN A 226 -15.16 15.58 16.76
C ASN A 226 -14.68 16.33 18.01
N ASN A 227 -14.25 17.58 17.84
CA ASN A 227 -13.81 18.39 18.98
C ASN A 227 -15.00 18.89 19.83
N VAL A 228 -15.45 18.04 20.76
CA VAL A 228 -16.58 18.29 21.66
C VAL A 228 -16.44 19.54 22.54
N ALA A 229 -15.23 20.07 22.69
CA ALA A 229 -15.00 21.29 23.48
C ALA A 229 -15.46 22.56 22.75
N ILE A 230 -15.53 22.55 21.41
CA ILE A 230 -15.83 23.74 20.60
C ILE A 230 -16.94 23.53 19.57
N TYR A 231 -17.19 22.30 19.14
CA TYR A 231 -18.22 22.01 18.15
C TYR A 231 -19.60 21.97 18.81
N THR A 232 -20.55 22.67 18.18
CA THR A 232 -21.97 22.52 18.54
C THR A 232 -22.49 21.19 18.01
N ARG A 233 -23.63 20.74 18.51
CA ARG A 233 -24.32 19.54 17.99
C ARG A 233 -24.51 19.60 16.48
N GLU A 234 -24.94 20.75 15.96
CA GLU A 234 -25.13 20.97 14.52
C GLU A 234 -23.80 20.85 13.78
N ARG A 235 -22.73 21.45 14.29
CA ARG A 235 -21.41 21.37 13.67
C ARG A 235 -20.87 19.94 13.66
N SER A 236 -21.04 19.17 14.74
CA SER A 236 -20.65 17.76 14.80
C SER A 236 -21.38 16.93 13.76
N LEU A 237 -22.68 17.15 13.55
CA LEU A 237 -23.46 16.45 12.51
C LEU A 237 -23.06 16.83 11.07
N GLU A 238 -22.36 17.95 10.88
CA GLU A 238 -21.82 18.39 9.58
C GLU A 238 -20.36 17.97 9.35
N LEU A 239 -19.70 17.33 10.32
CA LEU A 239 -18.34 16.84 10.12
C LEU A 239 -18.33 15.72 9.08
N ASP A 240 -17.23 15.62 8.34
CA ASP A 240 -17.08 14.54 7.39
C ASP A 240 -16.98 13.20 8.13
N ALA A 241 -17.84 12.27 7.70
CA ALA A 241 -17.90 10.90 8.18
C ALA A 241 -18.16 9.98 6.99
N TRP A 242 -17.43 8.87 6.93
CA TRP A 242 -17.40 8.00 5.77
C TRP A 242 -17.79 6.59 6.14
N PHE A 243 -18.52 5.95 5.23
CA PHE A 243 -18.83 4.53 5.26
C PHE A 243 -18.59 3.98 3.86
N ARG A 244 -17.49 3.21 3.69
CA ARG A 244 -16.93 2.91 2.37
C ARG A 244 -17.57 1.73 1.67
N LEU A 245 -18.51 1.01 2.26
CA LEU A 245 -19.25 -0.05 1.57
C LEU A 245 -20.61 0.48 1.12
N TRP A 246 -20.93 0.35 -0.17
CA TRP A 246 -22.16 0.85 -0.76
C TRP A 246 -23.23 -0.24 -0.89
N SER A 247 -24.34 -0.13 -0.17
CA SER A 247 -25.50 -1.00 -0.35
C SER A 247 -26.68 -0.25 -0.96
N ASP A 248 -27.47 -0.93 -1.81
CA ASP A 248 -28.76 -0.43 -2.29
C ASP A 248 -29.94 -0.97 -1.42
N ALA A 249 -29.66 -1.59 -0.27
CA ALA A 249 -30.66 -2.12 0.66
C ALA A 249 -31.53 -0.99 1.27
N GLU A 250 -32.86 -1.17 1.25
CA GLU A 250 -33.81 -0.16 1.73
C GLU A 250 -33.61 0.19 3.21
N ASP A 251 -33.30 -0.81 4.04
CA ASP A 251 -33.09 -0.63 5.48
C ASP A 251 -31.83 0.20 5.81
N LEU A 252 -30.88 0.32 4.87
CA LEU A 252 -29.67 1.14 5.01
C LEU A 252 -29.71 2.42 4.15
N ALA A 253 -30.82 2.70 3.47
CA ALA A 253 -30.91 3.83 2.54
C ALA A 253 -30.63 5.18 3.22
N GLY A 254 -30.89 5.32 4.52
CA GLY A 254 -30.56 6.54 5.25
C GLY A 254 -29.08 6.68 5.61
N LEU A 255 -28.35 5.57 5.81
CA LEU A 255 -26.89 5.60 5.94
C LEU A 255 -26.25 6.03 4.61
N MET A 256 -26.72 5.46 3.50
CA MET A 256 -26.18 5.71 2.16
C MET A 256 -26.50 7.11 1.61
N GLN A 257 -27.56 7.77 2.11
CA GLN A 257 -27.92 9.14 1.70
C GLN A 257 -26.84 10.18 1.98
N ASN A 258 -26.02 9.95 3.01
CA ASN A 258 -24.92 10.84 3.39
C ASN A 258 -23.56 10.38 2.83
N GLN A 259 -23.55 9.38 1.95
CA GLN A 259 -22.33 8.79 1.39
C GLN A 259 -22.27 8.97 -0.12
N LEU A 260 -21.06 8.96 -0.68
CA LEU A 260 -20.82 9.10 -2.11
C LEU A 260 -20.53 7.72 -2.73
N LYS A 261 -21.42 7.27 -3.64
CA LYS A 261 -21.27 5.96 -4.32
C LYS A 261 -19.96 5.83 -5.10
N ASN A 262 -19.45 6.93 -5.66
CA ASN A 262 -18.17 6.97 -6.40
C ASN A 262 -16.93 7.01 -5.48
N GLU A 263 -17.13 7.15 -4.17
CA GLU A 263 -16.09 7.04 -3.13
C GLU A 263 -16.39 5.89 -2.15
N SER A 264 -17.14 4.90 -2.62
CA SER A 264 -17.52 3.70 -1.88
C SER A 264 -17.33 2.47 -2.77
N TYR A 265 -17.08 1.33 -2.16
CA TYR A 265 -16.97 0.03 -2.82
C TYR A 265 -18.34 -0.61 -2.94
N THR A 266 -18.72 -0.94 -4.16
CA THR A 266 -19.78 -1.91 -4.41
C THR A 266 -19.31 -3.32 -4.03
N ARG A 267 -20.27 -4.25 -3.89
CA ARG A 267 -19.96 -5.67 -3.61
C ARG A 267 -18.94 -6.25 -4.58
N ASP A 268 -19.18 -6.10 -5.88
CA ASP A 268 -18.30 -6.66 -6.92
C ASP A 268 -16.88 -6.11 -6.81
N GLN A 269 -16.74 -4.79 -6.59
CA GLN A 269 -15.43 -4.17 -6.39
C GLN A 269 -14.72 -4.72 -5.14
N PHE A 270 -15.45 -4.91 -4.03
CA PHE A 270 -14.86 -5.43 -2.80
C PHE A 270 -14.49 -6.92 -2.92
N GLU A 271 -15.31 -7.74 -3.58
CA GLU A 271 -15.02 -9.15 -3.87
C GLU A 271 -13.83 -9.29 -4.85
N ASP A 272 -13.72 -8.43 -5.86
CA ASP A 272 -12.58 -8.40 -6.77
C ASP A 272 -11.26 -8.05 -6.04
N MET A 273 -11.29 -7.04 -5.16
CA MET A 273 -10.11 -6.68 -4.33
C MET A 273 -9.67 -7.84 -3.44
N GLN A 274 -10.61 -8.49 -2.74
CA GLN A 274 -10.31 -9.64 -1.88
C GLN A 274 -9.75 -10.81 -2.68
N SER A 275 -10.30 -11.10 -3.85
CA SER A 275 -9.85 -12.18 -4.73
C SER A 275 -8.44 -11.92 -5.26
N ALA A 276 -8.15 -10.68 -5.66
CA ALA A 276 -6.82 -10.29 -6.14
C ALA A 276 -5.75 -10.40 -5.03
N CYS A 277 -6.07 -10.00 -3.80
CA CYS A 277 -5.18 -10.18 -2.66
C CYS A 277 -4.99 -11.67 -2.30
N ALA A 278 -6.08 -12.46 -2.28
CA ALA A 278 -6.05 -13.87 -1.95
C ALA A 278 -5.20 -14.67 -2.96
N ALA A 279 -5.25 -14.33 -4.26
CA ALA A 279 -4.41 -14.92 -5.31
C ALA A 279 -2.89 -14.75 -5.06
N ARG A 280 -2.50 -13.86 -4.15
CA ARG A 280 -1.14 -13.63 -3.69
C ARG A 280 -0.93 -14.00 -2.22
N GLY A 281 -1.81 -14.79 -1.62
CA GLY A 281 -1.69 -15.24 -0.22
C GLY A 281 -1.96 -14.17 0.82
N VAL A 282 -2.57 -13.03 0.44
CA VAL A 282 -2.94 -11.94 1.36
C VAL A 282 -4.44 -11.95 1.60
N THR A 283 -4.85 -11.97 2.86
CA THR A 283 -6.25 -11.90 3.28
C THR A 283 -6.60 -10.48 3.68
N ILE A 284 -7.68 -9.91 3.12
CA ILE A 284 -8.23 -8.65 3.61
C ILE A 284 -9.05 -8.92 4.88
N ILE A 285 -8.76 -8.21 5.96
CA ILE A 285 -9.60 -8.18 7.17
C ILE A 285 -10.40 -6.88 7.15
N PRO A 286 -11.72 -6.92 6.89
CA PRO A 286 -12.55 -5.73 6.88
C PRO A 286 -12.93 -5.29 8.30
N GLU A 287 -12.95 -3.98 8.49
CA GLU A 287 -13.42 -3.33 9.71
C GLU A 287 -14.58 -2.40 9.44
N ILE A 288 -15.68 -2.58 10.18
CA ILE A 288 -16.76 -1.61 10.30
C ILE A 288 -16.77 -1.14 11.75
N GLU A 289 -16.35 0.10 11.96
CA GLU A 289 -16.10 0.74 13.24
C GLU A 289 -17.41 1.08 13.99
N ALA A 290 -17.54 0.57 15.21
CA ALA A 290 -18.55 0.94 16.20
C ALA A 290 -18.22 0.29 17.57
N PRO A 291 -18.58 0.90 18.72
CA PRO A 291 -19.47 2.05 18.90
C PRO A 291 -18.74 3.39 19.02
N GLY A 292 -17.40 3.39 19.00
CA GLY A 292 -16.59 4.58 18.75
C GLY A 292 -16.67 4.99 17.29
N HIS A 293 -16.18 6.21 16.97
CA HIS A 293 -15.99 6.69 15.59
C HIS A 293 -17.18 6.45 14.61
N ALA A 294 -18.40 6.48 15.15
CA ALA A 294 -19.61 6.03 14.50
C ALA A 294 -20.47 7.20 13.97
N LEU A 295 -19.87 8.37 13.72
CA LEU A 295 -20.64 9.57 13.34
C LEU A 295 -21.45 9.35 12.06
N ALA A 296 -21.00 8.53 11.10
CA ALA A 296 -21.78 8.19 9.91
C ALA A 296 -23.13 7.55 10.27
N ILE A 297 -23.16 6.68 11.29
CA ILE A 297 -24.39 6.06 11.80
C ILE A 297 -25.24 7.11 12.54
N VAL A 298 -24.61 7.99 13.31
CA VAL A 298 -25.32 9.06 14.05
C VAL A 298 -25.89 10.13 13.10
N GLN A 299 -25.25 10.44 11.98
CA GLN A 299 -25.79 11.34 10.94
C GLN A 299 -27.05 10.77 10.28
N TRP A 300 -27.15 9.44 10.17
CA TRP A 300 -28.36 8.77 9.73
C TRP A 300 -29.42 8.73 10.84
N ARG A 301 -29.03 8.40 12.08
CA ARG A 301 -29.91 8.23 13.24
C ARG A 301 -29.41 9.06 14.44
N PRO A 302 -29.65 10.38 14.49
CA PRO A 302 -29.07 11.28 15.49
C PRO A 302 -29.45 10.97 16.94
N GLU A 303 -30.52 10.23 17.16
CA GLU A 303 -30.96 9.75 18.48
C GLU A 303 -30.07 8.63 19.05
N LEU A 304 -29.25 7.98 18.22
CA LEU A 304 -28.35 6.91 18.64
C LEU A 304 -26.99 7.41 19.14
N GLY A 305 -26.67 8.70 18.99
CA GLY A 305 -25.41 9.26 19.50
C GLY A 305 -25.47 9.58 21.00
N LEU A 306 -24.31 9.57 21.68
CA LEU A 306 -24.20 10.13 23.03
C LEU A 306 -24.51 11.64 23.00
N SER A 307 -25.02 12.17 24.11
CA SER A 307 -25.43 13.57 24.17
C SER A 307 -24.27 14.56 24.22
N ASP A 308 -23.12 14.10 24.71
CA ASP A 308 -21.88 14.85 24.89
C ASP A 308 -20.85 14.60 23.79
N ASP A 309 -20.90 13.45 23.13
CA ASP A 309 -20.11 13.17 21.92
C ASP A 309 -20.90 12.42 20.85
N LEU A 310 -21.11 13.05 19.70
CA LEU A 310 -21.88 12.47 18.60
C LEU A 310 -21.08 11.52 17.70
N SER A 311 -19.77 11.40 17.87
CA SER A 311 -19.00 10.32 17.23
C SER A 311 -19.17 8.98 17.96
N LEU A 312 -19.80 8.96 19.14
CA LEU A 312 -19.95 7.75 19.95
C LEU A 312 -21.42 7.31 20.02
N LEU A 313 -21.68 6.01 19.88
CA LEU A 313 -23.04 5.47 20.01
C LEU A 313 -23.48 5.36 21.48
N ASN A 314 -24.73 5.72 21.74
CA ASN A 314 -25.44 5.44 22.98
C ASN A 314 -25.93 3.98 22.98
N ILE A 315 -25.10 3.06 23.48
CA ILE A 315 -25.39 1.62 23.50
C ILE A 315 -26.61 1.25 24.36
N SER A 316 -26.94 2.08 25.36
CA SER A 316 -28.16 1.93 26.18
C SER A 316 -29.45 2.22 25.43
N HIS A 317 -29.40 2.89 24.27
CA HIS A 317 -30.58 3.09 23.44
C HIS A 317 -31.01 1.76 22.79
N PRO A 318 -32.30 1.38 22.87
CA PRO A 318 -32.76 0.04 22.46
C PRO A 318 -32.53 -0.29 20.98
N ASP A 319 -32.44 0.73 20.12
CA ASP A 319 -32.25 0.57 18.68
C ASP A 319 -30.78 0.53 18.26
N THR A 320 -29.81 0.80 19.16
CA THR A 320 -28.38 0.90 18.79
C THR A 320 -27.83 -0.42 18.28
N ILE A 321 -27.88 -1.48 19.09
CA ILE A 321 -27.38 -2.80 18.69
C ILE A 321 -28.16 -3.35 17.47
N PRO A 322 -29.51 -3.31 17.42
CA PRO A 322 -30.24 -3.74 16.24
C PRO A 322 -29.84 -2.99 14.95
N THR A 323 -29.57 -1.69 15.03
CA THR A 323 -29.13 -0.90 13.87
C THR A 323 -27.75 -1.37 13.39
N VAL A 324 -26.80 -1.58 14.30
CA VAL A 324 -25.45 -2.06 13.95
C VAL A 324 -25.49 -3.50 13.44
N GLN A 325 -26.33 -4.38 14.01
CA GLN A 325 -26.57 -5.73 13.51
C GLN A 325 -27.15 -5.74 12.10
N ALA A 326 -28.03 -4.79 11.75
CA ALA A 326 -28.56 -4.66 10.39
C ALA A 326 -27.47 -4.29 9.38
N ILE A 327 -26.59 -3.36 9.73
CA ILE A 327 -25.39 -3.01 8.93
C ILE A 327 -24.53 -4.26 8.72
N TRP A 328 -24.17 -4.96 9.80
CA TRP A 328 -23.37 -6.18 9.70
C TRP A 328 -24.06 -7.28 8.90
N SER A 329 -25.38 -7.46 9.03
CA SER A 329 -26.12 -8.47 8.27
C SER A 329 -26.05 -8.26 6.75
N GLU A 330 -26.01 -7.01 6.30
CA GLU A 330 -25.88 -6.65 4.88
C GLU A 330 -24.49 -6.96 4.33
N PHE A 331 -23.43 -6.58 5.06
CA PHE A 331 -22.06 -6.63 4.54
C PHE A 331 -21.29 -7.91 4.90
N LEU A 332 -21.65 -8.61 5.98
CA LEU A 332 -20.97 -9.84 6.40
C LEU A 332 -20.89 -10.93 5.31
N PRO A 333 -21.89 -11.11 4.42
CA PRO A 333 -21.79 -12.03 3.29
C PRO A 333 -20.75 -11.64 2.21
N TRP A 334 -20.23 -10.41 2.22
CA TRP A 334 -19.22 -9.94 1.27
C TRP A 334 -17.80 -10.29 1.72
N PHE A 335 -17.62 -10.59 3.01
CA PHE A 335 -16.32 -10.72 3.63
C PHE A 335 -15.78 -12.15 3.50
N HIS A 336 -14.66 -12.30 2.81
CA HIS A 336 -14.00 -13.59 2.57
C HIS A 336 -12.87 -13.86 3.57
N SER A 337 -12.96 -13.33 4.79
CA SER A 337 -12.09 -13.62 5.92
C SER A 337 -12.79 -14.44 7.00
N LYS A 338 -12.04 -15.24 7.74
CA LYS A 338 -12.52 -15.96 8.93
C LYS A 338 -12.70 -15.05 10.14
N THR A 339 -11.92 -13.97 10.19
CA THR A 339 -12.04 -12.92 11.21
C THR A 339 -12.51 -11.62 10.57
N VAL A 340 -13.39 -10.88 11.27
CA VAL A 340 -13.77 -9.50 10.93
C VAL A 340 -13.50 -8.59 12.12
N HIS A 341 -13.19 -7.33 11.87
CA HIS A 341 -12.94 -6.34 12.92
C HIS A 341 -14.20 -5.49 13.12
N ILE A 342 -14.62 -5.28 14.37
CA ILE A 342 -15.77 -4.40 14.68
C ILE A 342 -15.32 -3.04 15.21
N GLY A 343 -14.01 -2.81 15.29
CA GLY A 343 -13.45 -1.61 15.85
C GLY A 343 -13.52 -1.62 17.37
N ALA A 344 -14.40 -0.76 17.87
CA ALA A 344 -14.72 -0.58 19.26
C ALA A 344 -13.56 0.05 20.06
N ASP A 345 -12.81 0.95 19.44
CA ASP A 345 -11.83 1.83 20.08
C ASP A 345 -12.43 3.13 20.61
N GLU A 346 -11.65 3.82 21.44
CA GLU A 346 -11.87 5.17 22.00
C GLU A 346 -13.28 5.43 22.58
N TYR A 347 -13.99 4.37 22.96
CA TYR A 347 -15.32 4.48 23.56
C TYR A 347 -15.19 4.89 25.03
N THR A 348 -15.75 6.04 25.39
CA THR A 348 -15.53 6.65 26.71
C THR A 348 -16.69 6.48 27.71
N ALA A 349 -17.80 5.86 27.30
CA ALA A 349 -18.97 5.67 28.17
C ALA A 349 -18.88 4.37 29.02
N ASP A 350 -20.03 3.83 29.44
CA ASP A 350 -20.08 2.75 30.43
C ASP A 350 -19.47 1.43 29.93
N PRO A 351 -18.48 0.83 30.63
CA PRO A 351 -17.85 -0.42 30.20
C PRO A 351 -18.78 -1.64 30.16
N ALA A 352 -19.86 -1.67 30.96
CA ALA A 352 -20.80 -2.79 30.93
C ALA A 352 -21.68 -2.73 29.67
N ASP A 353 -22.06 -1.51 29.24
CA ASP A 353 -22.69 -1.30 27.94
C ASP A 353 -21.74 -1.69 26.79
N TYR A 354 -20.48 -1.27 26.85
CA TYR A 354 -19.45 -1.67 25.88
C TYR A 354 -19.32 -3.20 25.77
N ASN A 355 -19.11 -3.88 26.90
CA ASN A 355 -18.95 -5.34 26.89
C ASN A 355 -20.21 -6.05 26.39
N ARG A 356 -21.42 -5.53 26.69
CA ARG A 356 -22.68 -6.02 26.11
C ARG A 356 -22.67 -5.88 24.60
N PHE A 357 -22.33 -4.69 24.07
CA PHE A 357 -22.25 -4.43 22.64
C PHE A 357 -21.31 -5.41 21.94
N VAL A 358 -20.06 -5.52 22.41
CA VAL A 358 -19.06 -6.42 21.81
C VAL A 358 -19.56 -7.87 21.83
N SER A 359 -20.12 -8.32 22.96
CA SER A 359 -20.62 -9.70 23.10
C SER A 359 -21.80 -10.00 22.18
N GLU A 360 -22.75 -9.08 22.06
CA GLU A 360 -23.92 -9.23 21.18
C GLU A 360 -23.53 -9.14 19.70
N MET A 361 -22.59 -8.28 19.34
CA MET A 361 -22.07 -8.19 17.97
C MET A 361 -21.27 -9.44 17.59
N ALA A 362 -20.37 -9.92 18.45
CA ALA A 362 -19.62 -11.15 18.21
C ALA A 362 -20.54 -12.37 18.10
N ALA A 363 -21.58 -12.45 18.92
CA ALA A 363 -22.59 -13.49 18.80
C ALA A 363 -23.35 -13.41 17.47
N HIS A 364 -23.81 -12.23 17.08
CA HIS A 364 -24.49 -12.00 15.81
C HIS A 364 -23.62 -12.40 14.61
N ILE A 365 -22.36 -11.96 14.58
CA ILE A 365 -21.41 -12.27 13.51
C ILE A 365 -21.19 -13.78 13.40
N ARG A 366 -20.92 -14.46 14.53
CA ARG A 366 -20.73 -15.91 14.55
C ARG A 366 -21.99 -16.65 14.10
N ASP A 367 -23.17 -16.25 14.58
CA ASP A 367 -24.40 -17.01 14.38
C ASP A 367 -25.00 -16.78 12.98
N THR A 368 -24.67 -15.67 12.31
CA THR A 368 -25.21 -15.30 10.99
C THR A 368 -24.23 -15.48 9.83
N SER A 369 -22.95 -15.74 10.09
CA SER A 369 -21.96 -16.01 9.04
C SER A 369 -21.80 -17.51 8.73
N PRO A 370 -21.56 -17.87 7.45
CA PRO A 370 -21.15 -19.22 7.11
C PRO A 370 -19.85 -19.60 7.83
N GLY A 371 -19.85 -20.74 8.52
CA GLY A 371 -18.67 -21.26 9.21
C GLY A 371 -18.36 -20.61 10.58
N GLY A 372 -19.13 -19.62 11.01
CA GLY A 372 -18.96 -18.96 12.31
C GLY A 372 -17.69 -18.11 12.39
N LYS A 373 -17.69 -16.97 11.70
CA LYS A 373 -16.58 -16.01 11.73
C LYS A 373 -16.28 -15.53 13.15
N ALA A 374 -15.00 -15.31 13.42
CA ALA A 374 -14.50 -14.73 14.64
C ALA A 374 -14.54 -13.19 14.59
N THR A 375 -14.53 -12.57 15.76
CA THR A 375 -14.52 -11.10 15.90
C THR A 375 -13.19 -10.63 16.47
N ARG A 376 -12.70 -9.49 15.97
CA ARG A 376 -11.59 -8.74 16.56
C ARG A 376 -12.06 -7.35 16.96
N ILE A 377 -11.54 -6.85 18.08
CA ILE A 377 -11.73 -5.50 18.59
C ILE A 377 -10.38 -4.85 18.85
N TRP A 378 -10.33 -3.52 18.84
CA TRP A 378 -9.24 -2.78 19.45
C TRP A 378 -9.28 -2.96 20.98
N GLY A 379 -8.10 -2.93 21.60
CA GLY A 379 -7.99 -2.87 23.06
C GLY A 379 -8.57 -1.54 23.59
N THR A 380 -9.50 -1.60 24.54
CA THR A 380 -10.16 -0.39 25.10
C THR A 380 -10.54 -0.60 26.56
N PHE A 381 -11.35 -1.63 26.84
CA PHE A 381 -11.69 -2.00 28.20
C PHE A 381 -11.15 -3.38 28.55
N PRO A 382 -10.01 -3.45 29.27
CA PRO A 382 -9.51 -4.67 29.86
C PRO A 382 -10.56 -5.45 30.65
N PRO A 383 -10.50 -6.79 30.63
CA PRO A 383 -11.33 -7.60 31.50
C PRO A 383 -11.02 -7.29 32.96
N LYS A 384 -12.06 -7.22 33.80
CA LYS A 384 -11.91 -7.01 35.25
C LYS A 384 -12.68 -8.06 36.04
N PRO A 385 -12.18 -8.47 37.22
CA PRO A 385 -12.90 -9.39 38.10
C PRO A 385 -14.29 -8.89 38.50
N GLU A 386 -14.47 -7.58 38.63
CA GLU A 386 -15.73 -6.94 39.00
C GLU A 386 -16.83 -7.04 37.92
N TYR A 387 -16.45 -7.24 36.65
CA TYR A 387 -17.41 -7.45 35.56
C TYR A 387 -17.99 -8.87 35.57
N GLY A 388 -17.32 -9.84 36.20
CA GLY A 388 -17.80 -11.23 36.30
C GLY A 388 -18.10 -11.83 34.91
N ASP A 389 -19.32 -12.35 34.74
CA ASP A 389 -19.81 -12.89 33.46
C ASP A 389 -20.07 -11.82 32.39
N GLY A 390 -19.93 -10.53 32.74
CA GLY A 390 -20.03 -9.41 31.81
C GLY A 390 -18.71 -9.04 31.13
N ASN A 391 -17.63 -9.80 31.32
CA ASN A 391 -16.43 -9.65 30.50
C ASN A 391 -16.67 -10.17 29.08
N VAL A 392 -16.00 -9.58 28.09
CA VAL A 392 -15.99 -10.10 26.71
C VAL A 392 -15.40 -11.51 26.69
N ALA A 393 -16.02 -12.45 25.97
CA ALA A 393 -15.60 -13.85 25.94
C ALA A 393 -14.29 -14.06 25.16
N THR A 394 -13.37 -14.85 25.72
CA THR A 394 -12.03 -15.11 25.16
C THR A 394 -12.01 -16.05 23.95
N ASP A 395 -13.03 -16.89 23.79
CA ASP A 395 -13.13 -17.91 22.74
C ASP A 395 -13.76 -17.40 21.45
N ALA A 396 -14.44 -16.25 21.51
CA ALA A 396 -15.13 -15.64 20.38
C ALA A 396 -14.49 -14.32 19.89
N VAL A 397 -13.71 -13.64 20.75
CA VAL A 397 -13.15 -12.32 20.48
C VAL A 397 -11.65 -12.28 20.71
N SER A 398 -10.92 -11.81 19.71
CA SER A 398 -9.49 -11.45 19.82
C SER A 398 -9.33 -9.95 20.00
N VAL A 399 -8.23 -9.54 20.63
CA VAL A 399 -7.92 -8.13 20.91
C VAL A 399 -6.76 -7.69 20.01
N GLN A 400 -6.85 -6.50 19.44
CA GLN A 400 -5.75 -5.83 18.76
C GLN A 400 -5.26 -4.70 19.66
N HIS A 401 -4.10 -4.90 20.29
CA HIS A 401 -3.54 -3.90 21.19
C HIS A 401 -2.92 -2.76 20.40
N TRP A 402 -3.25 -1.52 20.79
CA TRP A 402 -2.79 -0.32 20.10
C TRP A 402 -2.00 0.66 20.94
N ALA A 403 -2.39 0.94 22.18
CA ALA A 403 -1.68 1.90 23.01
C ALA A 403 -1.71 1.56 24.51
N PHE A 404 -0.58 1.79 25.17
CA PHE A 404 -0.40 1.51 26.60
C PHE A 404 -1.18 2.42 27.55
N PHE A 405 -1.79 3.49 27.05
CA PHE A 405 -2.67 4.32 27.88
C PHE A 405 -4.09 3.76 27.99
N GLU A 406 -4.51 2.90 27.06
CA GLU A 406 -5.77 2.16 27.14
C GLU A 406 -5.61 0.90 27.98
N ASP A 407 -4.60 0.09 27.65
CA ASP A 407 -4.41 -1.21 28.28
C ASP A 407 -2.98 -1.75 28.18
N ASN A 408 -2.69 -2.81 28.93
CA ASN A 408 -1.42 -3.52 28.85
C ASN A 408 -1.65 -4.97 28.35
N PRO A 409 -1.16 -5.33 27.16
CA PRO A 409 -1.55 -6.54 26.46
C PRO A 409 -1.25 -7.82 27.24
N TYR A 410 -0.14 -7.83 27.98
CA TYR A 410 0.29 -9.04 28.68
C TYR A 410 -0.46 -9.32 29.99
N PRO A 411 -0.42 -8.46 31.03
CA PRO A 411 -1.12 -8.69 32.27
C PRO A 411 -2.64 -8.59 32.14
N ASP A 412 -3.16 -7.76 31.23
CA ASP A 412 -4.60 -7.50 31.15
C ASP A 412 -5.34 -8.52 30.27
N TYR A 413 -4.73 -8.97 29.17
CA TYR A 413 -5.40 -9.87 28.22
C TYR A 413 -4.76 -11.26 28.15
N ILE A 414 -3.49 -11.35 27.76
CA ILE A 414 -2.84 -12.66 27.49
C ILE A 414 -2.87 -13.55 28.74
N ARG A 415 -2.52 -13.01 29.92
CA ARG A 415 -2.58 -13.77 31.18
C ARG A 415 -3.99 -14.14 31.63
N ASN A 416 -5.01 -13.49 31.07
CA ASN A 416 -6.43 -13.78 31.29
C ASN A 416 -7.04 -14.62 30.14
N GLY A 417 -6.22 -15.14 29.22
CA GLY A 417 -6.64 -16.11 28.21
C GLY A 417 -7.13 -15.51 26.89
N TYR A 418 -6.94 -14.22 26.67
CA TYR A 418 -7.31 -13.56 25.42
C TYR A 418 -6.19 -13.67 24.39
N ALA A 419 -6.55 -13.96 23.14
CA ALA A 419 -5.63 -13.87 22.01
C ALA A 419 -5.43 -12.40 21.61
N VAL A 420 -4.18 -11.97 21.45
CA VAL A 420 -3.81 -10.58 21.20
C VAL A 420 -2.96 -10.44 19.93
N LEU A 421 -3.36 -9.53 19.05
CA LEU A 421 -2.61 -9.08 17.89
C LEU A 421 -1.85 -7.79 18.25
N ASN A 422 -0.56 -7.75 17.92
CA ASN A 422 0.28 -6.59 18.20
C ASN A 422 0.15 -5.53 17.12
N SER A 423 -0.40 -4.39 17.51
CA SER A 423 -0.35 -3.16 16.74
C SER A 423 0.10 -2.06 17.69
N ASP A 424 1.22 -2.21 18.40
CA ASP A 424 1.68 -1.15 19.32
C ASP A 424 1.98 0.18 18.58
N ASP A 425 1.61 1.30 19.21
CA ASP A 425 1.75 2.66 18.70
C ASP A 425 3.19 3.05 18.32
N THR A 426 4.17 2.30 18.81
CA THR A 426 5.57 2.39 18.42
C THR A 426 5.79 2.28 16.91
N PHE A 427 5.02 1.44 16.23
CA PHE A 427 5.14 1.20 14.80
C PHE A 427 4.05 1.92 13.99
N TYR A 428 3.20 2.71 14.65
CA TYR A 428 2.10 3.43 14.00
C TYR A 428 2.60 4.53 13.10
N THR A 429 1.80 4.84 12.09
CA THR A 429 2.00 6.01 11.26
C THR A 429 0.72 6.81 11.16
N VAL A 430 0.85 8.13 11.22
CA VAL A 430 -0.21 9.05 10.81
C VAL A 430 0.29 9.77 9.58
N ASN A 431 -0.48 9.67 8.51
CA ASN A 431 -0.13 10.34 7.27
C ASN A 431 -0.20 11.87 7.47
N LYS A 432 0.81 12.57 6.96
CA LYS A 432 0.99 14.03 7.10
C LYS A 432 1.35 14.52 8.50
N TRP A 433 0.53 15.35 9.15
CA TRP A 433 0.91 15.95 10.42
C TRP A 433 0.44 15.05 11.55
N SER A 434 1.16 14.99 12.66
CA SER A 434 0.64 14.44 13.91
C SER A 434 1.45 15.03 15.06
N GLY A 435 0.77 15.31 16.17
CA GLY A 435 1.44 15.77 17.39
C GLY A 435 2.24 14.67 18.09
N SER A 436 1.93 13.40 17.82
CA SER A 436 2.39 12.26 18.62
C SER A 436 2.94 11.09 17.82
N TYR A 437 2.59 10.97 16.53
CA TYR A 437 2.94 9.83 15.70
C TYR A 437 3.82 10.20 14.51
N PRO A 438 4.72 9.29 14.08
CA PRO A 438 5.58 9.54 12.92
C PRO A 438 4.81 9.35 11.60
N GLN A 439 5.36 9.89 10.51
CA GLN A 439 4.82 9.77 9.15
C GLN A 439 5.36 8.54 8.40
N GLN A 440 6.31 7.84 9.00
CA GLN A 440 6.94 6.64 8.47
C GLN A 440 7.18 5.68 9.61
N VAL A 441 7.12 4.38 9.31
CA VAL A 441 7.39 3.34 10.31
C VAL A 441 8.80 3.53 10.88
N PRO A 442 8.99 3.61 12.21
CA PRO A 442 10.31 3.77 12.83
C PRO A 442 11.20 2.52 12.70
N ILE A 443 11.75 2.26 11.51
CA ILE A 443 12.41 0.99 11.18
C ILE A 443 13.60 0.63 12.08
N ALA A 444 14.28 1.62 12.65
CA ALA A 444 15.36 1.38 13.61
C ALA A 444 14.92 0.48 14.78
N ARG A 445 13.64 0.58 15.18
CA ARG A 445 13.04 -0.23 16.24
C ARG A 445 12.90 -1.70 15.90
N THR A 446 12.98 -2.08 14.62
CA THR A 446 13.02 -3.51 14.26
C THR A 446 14.31 -4.20 14.76
N TRP A 447 15.40 -3.46 14.90
CA TRP A 447 16.70 -3.97 15.36
C TRP A 447 17.03 -3.63 16.80
N ASN A 448 16.32 -2.68 17.41
CA ASN A 448 16.59 -2.23 18.79
C ASN A 448 15.35 -2.19 19.70
N GLY A 449 14.26 -2.86 19.32
CA GLY A 449 12.97 -2.79 20.00
C GLY A 449 12.77 -3.77 21.15
N ASP A 450 13.57 -4.83 21.31
CA ASP A 450 13.41 -5.74 22.45
C ASP A 450 14.19 -5.24 23.70
N PRO A 451 13.49 -4.85 24.77
CA PRO A 451 14.10 -4.35 26.00
C PRO A 451 14.71 -5.44 26.89
N SER A 452 14.49 -6.73 26.58
CA SER A 452 15.00 -7.85 27.38
C SER A 452 16.51 -8.04 27.25
N VAL A 453 17.11 -7.52 26.19
CA VAL A 453 18.55 -7.60 25.93
C VAL A 453 19.31 -6.54 26.74
N PRO A 454 20.35 -6.92 27.53
CA PRO A 454 21.13 -5.97 28.31
C PRO A 454 21.72 -4.84 27.46
N GLY A 455 21.38 -3.60 27.80
CA GLY A 455 21.76 -2.41 27.05
C GLY A 455 20.62 -1.79 26.22
N GLY A 456 19.47 -2.47 26.10
CA GLY A 456 18.31 -2.02 25.32
C GLY A 456 18.63 -2.04 23.83
N GLY A 457 18.17 -3.05 23.10
CA GLY A 457 18.52 -3.16 21.69
C GLY A 457 18.45 -4.55 21.08
N GLY A 458 17.59 -5.43 21.59
CA GLY A 458 17.33 -6.70 20.93
C GLY A 458 16.47 -6.52 19.68
N LEU A 459 16.43 -7.56 18.85
CA LEU A 459 15.54 -7.60 17.69
C LEU A 459 14.09 -7.59 18.16
N TRP A 460 13.30 -6.70 17.59
CA TRP A 460 11.87 -6.71 17.82
C TRP A 460 11.26 -7.96 17.18
N HIS A 461 10.24 -8.52 17.82
CA HIS A 461 9.39 -9.59 17.30
C HIS A 461 7.95 -9.32 17.75
N PRO A 462 6.93 -9.92 17.11
CA PRO A 462 5.53 -9.68 17.47
C PRO A 462 5.13 -9.87 18.95
N ASN A 463 5.87 -10.68 19.72
CA ASN A 463 5.64 -10.83 21.16
C ASN A 463 6.14 -9.64 22.00
N VAL A 464 6.86 -8.69 21.40
CA VAL A 464 7.34 -7.47 22.05
C VAL A 464 6.31 -6.37 21.80
N PHE A 465 5.41 -6.21 22.76
CA PHE A 465 4.41 -5.13 22.79
C PHE A 465 5.00 -3.85 23.39
N ASP A 466 5.76 -3.96 24.48
CA ASP A 466 6.41 -2.83 25.13
C ASP A 466 7.91 -2.79 24.79
N THR A 467 8.36 -1.78 24.06
CA THR A 467 9.79 -1.62 23.74
C THR A 467 10.63 -1.01 24.88
N LYS A 468 10.02 -0.73 26.03
CA LYS A 468 10.63 -0.04 27.18
C LYS A 468 10.72 -0.93 28.42
N ASP A 469 9.75 -1.83 28.63
CA ASP A 469 9.73 -2.73 29.79
C ASP A 469 9.53 -4.20 29.39
N ALA A 470 10.57 -5.02 29.60
CA ALA A 470 10.52 -6.45 29.33
C ALA A 470 9.48 -7.21 30.17
N ALA A 471 9.06 -6.67 31.33
CA ALA A 471 8.04 -7.31 32.18
C ALA A 471 6.64 -7.29 31.55
N ASN A 472 6.40 -6.39 30.59
CA ASN A 472 5.14 -6.25 29.86
C ASN A 472 5.08 -7.12 28.60
N ASN A 473 6.11 -7.94 28.33
CA ASN A 473 6.17 -8.78 27.15
C ASN A 473 6.01 -10.27 27.50
N PRO A 474 5.13 -11.02 26.81
CA PRO A 474 5.10 -12.48 26.91
C PRO A 474 6.36 -13.11 26.27
N PRO A 475 6.68 -14.38 26.62
CA PRO A 475 7.70 -15.12 25.89
C PRO A 475 7.31 -15.28 24.41
N ALA A 476 8.29 -15.36 23.51
CA ALA A 476 8.05 -15.53 22.07
C ALA A 476 7.21 -16.78 21.73
N SER A 477 7.20 -17.78 22.62
CA SER A 477 6.43 -19.01 22.46
C SER A 477 5.01 -18.95 23.02
N GLU A 478 4.51 -17.77 23.39
CA GLU A 478 3.15 -17.61 23.89
C GLU A 478 2.13 -17.79 22.74
N PRO A 479 1.30 -18.85 22.74
CA PRO A 479 0.37 -19.13 21.66
C PRO A 479 -0.75 -18.08 21.51
N LEU A 480 -1.02 -17.28 22.54
CA LEU A 480 -2.01 -16.21 22.48
C LEU A 480 -1.50 -14.94 21.77
N VAL A 481 -0.23 -14.88 21.38
CA VAL A 481 0.28 -13.82 20.50
C VAL A 481 0.00 -14.19 19.05
N LEU A 482 -0.97 -13.54 18.43
CA LEU A 482 -1.41 -13.86 17.07
C LEU A 482 -0.40 -13.45 15.98
N GLY A 483 0.40 -12.42 16.28
CA GLY A 483 1.36 -11.81 15.36
C GLY A 483 1.32 -10.30 15.45
N ALA A 484 1.54 -9.61 14.33
CA ALA A 484 1.54 -8.16 14.30
C ALA A 484 1.03 -7.57 12.97
N VAL A 485 0.30 -6.46 13.06
CA VAL A 485 -0.05 -5.61 11.92
C VAL A 485 0.27 -4.16 12.24
N THR A 486 0.72 -3.40 11.23
CA THR A 486 1.14 -2.01 11.38
C THR A 486 0.14 -1.02 10.76
N PRO A 487 -0.57 -0.24 11.59
CA PRO A 487 -1.50 0.80 11.18
C PRO A 487 -0.89 2.04 10.51
N LEU A 488 -1.65 2.56 9.55
CA LEU A 488 -1.54 3.89 9.00
C LEU A 488 -2.90 4.57 9.04
N TRP A 489 -2.95 5.69 9.75
CA TRP A 489 -4.14 6.51 9.91
C TRP A 489 -4.09 7.77 9.05
N ASN A 490 -5.25 8.18 8.54
CA ASN A 490 -5.43 9.38 7.74
C ASN A 490 -6.26 10.42 8.51
N ASP A 491 -5.81 10.79 9.72
CA ASP A 491 -6.51 11.65 10.70
C ASP A 491 -7.14 12.94 10.12
N TYR A 492 -6.50 13.51 9.09
CA TYR A 492 -6.88 14.80 8.49
C TYR A 492 -7.74 14.68 7.23
N GLY A 493 -8.20 13.47 6.90
CA GLY A 493 -9.15 13.24 5.81
C GLY A 493 -8.57 13.26 4.40
N ALA A 494 -9.45 13.10 3.41
CA ALA A 494 -9.09 12.84 2.02
C ALA A 494 -8.34 13.98 1.31
N ASN A 495 -8.44 15.22 1.80
CA ASN A 495 -7.75 16.37 1.20
C ASN A 495 -6.33 16.59 1.73
N ALA A 496 -5.92 15.78 2.72
CA ALA A 496 -4.62 15.91 3.36
C ALA A 496 -3.48 15.37 2.50
N SER A 497 -3.72 14.35 1.68
CA SER A 497 -2.67 13.57 1.01
C SER A 497 -3.08 13.07 -0.37
N VAL A 498 -2.16 12.38 -1.05
CA VAL A 498 -2.48 11.56 -2.23
C VAL A 498 -2.27 10.08 -1.94
N TYR A 499 -2.87 9.19 -2.77
CA TYR A 499 -2.86 7.74 -2.53
C TYR A 499 -1.46 7.17 -2.29
N SER A 500 -0.47 7.58 -3.10
CA SER A 500 0.88 7.04 -3.05
C SER A 500 1.60 7.32 -1.72
N GLU A 501 1.21 8.35 -0.98
CA GLU A 501 1.87 8.71 0.28
C GLU A 501 1.68 7.64 1.36
N ALA A 502 0.56 6.91 1.33
CA ALA A 502 0.38 5.76 2.20
C ALA A 502 1.40 4.65 1.90
N TYR A 503 1.73 4.38 0.63
CA TYR A 503 2.80 3.44 0.28
C TYR A 503 4.16 3.93 0.80
N TYR A 504 4.49 5.22 0.63
CA TYR A 504 5.78 5.76 1.08
C TYR A 504 5.96 5.78 2.60
N ALA A 505 4.87 5.79 3.39
CA ALA A 505 4.95 5.63 4.83
C ALA A 505 5.38 4.20 5.24
N TRP A 506 5.09 3.22 4.39
CA TRP A 506 5.31 1.79 4.62
C TRP A 506 6.45 1.16 3.84
N ARG A 507 6.91 1.82 2.78
CA ARG A 507 7.86 1.29 1.80
C ARG A 507 9.02 0.55 2.48
N GLU A 508 9.76 1.17 3.37
CA GLU A 508 10.86 0.52 4.09
C GLU A 508 10.38 -0.28 5.30
N GLY A 509 9.31 0.19 5.98
CA GLY A 509 8.84 -0.34 7.25
C GLY A 509 8.29 -1.75 7.16
N ILE A 510 7.44 -1.99 6.17
CA ILE A 510 6.75 -3.26 6.01
C ILE A 510 7.73 -4.41 5.75
N PRO A 511 8.69 -4.31 4.81
CA PRO A 511 9.70 -5.35 4.61
C PRO A 511 10.62 -5.55 5.82
N ALA A 512 10.98 -4.48 6.54
CA ALA A 512 11.82 -4.57 7.73
C ALA A 512 11.13 -5.35 8.86
N LEU A 513 9.84 -5.07 9.07
CA LEU A 513 9.00 -5.80 10.03
C LEU A 513 8.71 -7.22 9.56
N ALA A 514 8.52 -7.45 8.26
CA ALA A 514 8.22 -8.75 7.70
C ALA A 514 9.29 -9.80 8.06
N ASP A 515 10.57 -9.42 8.05
CA ASP A 515 11.65 -10.30 8.50
C ASP A 515 11.43 -10.77 9.95
N LYS A 516 11.11 -9.83 10.84
CA LYS A 516 10.93 -10.09 12.28
C LYS A 516 9.63 -10.82 12.60
N GLN A 517 8.57 -10.52 11.87
CA GLN A 517 7.28 -11.22 11.90
C GLN A 517 7.39 -12.67 11.38
N TRP A 518 8.32 -12.93 10.47
CA TRP A 518 8.65 -14.28 10.01
C TRP A 518 9.56 -15.02 11.00
N GLY A 519 10.27 -14.30 11.88
CA GLY A 519 11.24 -14.88 12.82
C GLY A 519 12.68 -14.87 12.31
N GLY A 520 12.97 -14.07 11.28
CA GLY A 520 14.30 -13.83 10.75
C GLY A 520 15.15 -12.91 11.65
N ASP A 521 16.44 -12.90 11.37
CA ASP A 521 17.48 -12.19 12.12
C ASP A 521 18.34 -11.31 11.20
N LEU A 522 17.76 -10.74 10.13
CA LEU A 522 18.48 -9.80 9.27
C LEU A 522 19.05 -8.65 10.09
N SER A 523 20.33 -8.34 9.87
CA SER A 523 20.90 -7.07 10.31
C SER A 523 20.41 -5.91 9.45
N GLU A 524 20.48 -4.68 9.97
CA GLU A 524 20.06 -3.46 9.26
C GLU A 524 20.84 -3.28 7.94
N ALA A 525 22.13 -3.61 7.93
CA ALA A 525 22.96 -3.52 6.73
C ALA A 525 22.58 -4.56 5.66
N GLU A 526 22.28 -5.79 6.08
CA GLU A 526 21.80 -6.84 5.16
C GLU A 526 20.43 -6.48 4.60
N PHE A 527 19.52 -5.98 5.45
CA PHE A 527 18.22 -5.48 5.02
C PHE A 527 18.37 -4.38 3.98
N GLY A 528 19.15 -3.32 4.25
CA GLY A 528 19.33 -2.23 3.30
C GLY A 528 19.88 -2.69 1.96
N ALA A 529 20.86 -3.60 1.96
CA ALA A 529 21.42 -4.15 0.73
C ALA A 529 20.43 -5.02 -0.06
N ALA A 530 19.65 -5.86 0.63
CA ALA A 530 18.64 -6.71 0.00
C ALA A 530 17.46 -5.88 -0.52
N PHE A 531 16.96 -4.94 0.29
CA PHE A 531 15.81 -4.12 -0.03
C PHE A 531 16.05 -3.26 -1.28
N GLU A 532 17.21 -2.60 -1.39
CA GLU A 532 17.54 -1.81 -2.59
C GLU A 532 17.59 -2.65 -3.87
N ALA A 533 17.99 -3.92 -3.78
CA ALA A 533 18.01 -4.82 -4.92
C ALA A 533 16.62 -5.41 -5.25
N LEU A 534 15.78 -5.61 -4.25
CA LEU A 534 14.50 -6.31 -4.37
C LEU A 534 13.32 -5.37 -4.68
N ARG A 535 13.30 -4.17 -4.09
CA ARG A 535 12.19 -3.19 -4.20
C ARG A 535 11.80 -2.85 -5.65
N PRO A 536 12.73 -2.64 -6.60
CA PRO A 536 12.35 -2.33 -7.99
C PRO A 536 11.74 -3.49 -8.77
N SER A 537 11.71 -4.70 -8.18
CA SER A 537 11.40 -5.96 -8.86
C SER A 537 10.29 -6.74 -8.15
N VAL A 538 9.47 -6.07 -7.35
CA VAL A 538 8.27 -6.67 -6.76
C VAL A 538 7.27 -6.96 -7.89
N PRO A 539 6.81 -8.20 -8.08
CA PRO A 539 5.95 -8.54 -9.19
C PRO A 539 4.51 -8.05 -8.99
N GLY A 540 3.87 -7.63 -10.08
CA GLY A 540 2.43 -7.34 -10.09
C GLY A 540 2.01 -6.08 -9.34
N GLU A 541 2.93 -5.10 -9.25
CA GLU A 541 2.66 -3.77 -8.73
C GLU A 541 3.50 -2.73 -9.47
N ASN A 542 3.11 -1.45 -9.36
CA ASN A 542 3.98 -0.32 -9.70
C ASN A 542 3.63 0.89 -8.82
N LEU A 543 3.64 0.72 -7.50
CA LEU A 543 3.29 1.73 -6.48
C LEU A 543 4.16 2.98 -6.57
N GLU A 544 5.39 2.84 -7.06
CA GLU A 544 6.30 3.97 -7.29
C GLU A 544 6.06 4.71 -8.59
N ARG A 545 5.26 4.15 -9.49
CA ARG A 545 5.06 4.68 -10.84
C ARG A 545 6.41 4.88 -11.54
N SER A 546 7.27 3.88 -11.37
CA SER A 546 8.58 3.80 -12.00
C SER A 546 8.41 3.52 -13.50
N ILE A 547 9.30 4.11 -14.30
CA ILE A 547 9.33 3.98 -15.75
C ILE A 547 10.76 3.60 -16.12
N ALA A 548 10.92 2.53 -16.88
CA ALA A 548 12.23 2.12 -17.37
C ALA A 548 12.83 3.21 -18.27
N SER A 549 14.11 3.50 -18.11
CA SER A 549 14.81 4.51 -18.91
C SER A 549 16.30 4.21 -18.97
N ASP A 550 16.89 4.31 -20.16
CA ASP A 550 18.32 4.12 -20.40
C ASP A 550 19.17 5.32 -19.93
N GLY A 551 18.52 6.42 -19.57
CA GLY A 551 19.18 7.63 -19.10
C GLY A 551 18.25 8.57 -18.33
N PRO A 552 18.70 9.79 -18.01
CA PRO A 552 17.92 10.74 -17.22
C PRO A 552 16.70 11.30 -17.97
N THR A 553 16.70 11.26 -19.30
CA THR A 553 15.53 11.65 -20.11
C THR A 553 14.68 10.42 -20.35
N VAL A 554 13.43 10.43 -19.87
CA VAL A 554 12.47 9.34 -20.07
C VAL A 554 11.82 9.44 -21.45
N PHE A 555 11.30 10.60 -21.82
CA PHE A 555 10.82 10.87 -23.18
C PHE A 555 11.08 12.32 -23.57
N ASN A 556 11.20 12.58 -24.88
CA ASN A 556 11.34 13.93 -25.41
C ASN A 556 10.74 14.07 -26.83
N TYR A 557 9.63 14.80 -26.94
CA TYR A 557 8.95 15.13 -28.19
C TYR A 557 9.15 16.61 -28.55
N THR A 558 9.61 16.89 -29.77
CA THR A 558 9.88 18.26 -30.24
C THR A 558 9.63 18.41 -31.74
N GLY A 559 9.31 19.63 -32.20
CA GLY A 559 9.42 20.01 -33.62
C GLY A 559 8.49 19.27 -34.57
N GLY A 560 7.23 19.08 -34.19
CA GLY A 560 6.23 18.42 -35.03
C GLY A 560 6.43 16.91 -35.22
N SER A 561 7.35 16.29 -34.49
CA SER A 561 7.55 14.83 -34.49
C SER A 561 6.72 14.15 -33.40
N VAL A 562 6.33 12.91 -33.67
CA VAL A 562 5.78 11.97 -32.67
C VAL A 562 6.85 11.04 -32.09
N ASP A 563 8.02 10.98 -32.72
CA ASP A 563 9.11 10.10 -32.31
C ASP A 563 9.72 10.56 -30.98
N ASP A 564 9.95 9.61 -30.07
CA ASP A 564 10.67 9.86 -28.83
C ASP A 564 12.19 9.92 -29.07
N THR A 565 12.75 11.11 -28.89
CA THR A 565 14.18 11.35 -29.10
C THR A 565 15.07 11.01 -27.89
N SER A 566 14.49 10.52 -26.80
CA SER A 566 15.24 10.10 -25.60
C SER A 566 16.12 8.87 -25.82
N GLY A 567 15.71 8.01 -26.78
CA GLY A 567 16.30 6.69 -27.01
C GLY A 567 15.51 5.53 -26.38
N ASN A 568 14.49 5.80 -25.57
CA ASN A 568 13.69 4.77 -24.89
C ASN A 568 12.54 4.20 -25.75
N GLY A 569 12.21 4.84 -26.88
CA GLY A 569 11.21 4.34 -27.83
C GLY A 569 9.77 4.51 -27.37
N TYR A 570 9.49 5.48 -26.49
CA TYR A 570 8.13 5.81 -26.08
C TYR A 570 7.44 6.71 -27.10
N ASP A 571 7.38 6.30 -28.38
CA ASP A 571 6.80 7.13 -29.45
C ASP A 571 5.33 7.49 -29.17
N ALA A 572 4.95 8.74 -29.45
CA ALA A 572 3.62 9.25 -29.17
C ALA A 572 2.58 8.81 -30.20
N MET A 573 1.33 8.69 -29.75
CA MET A 573 0.15 8.51 -30.60
C MET A 573 -0.61 9.83 -30.68
N VAL A 574 -0.68 10.43 -31.87
CA VAL A 574 -1.22 11.78 -32.05
C VAL A 574 -2.33 11.80 -33.09
N SER A 575 -3.50 12.31 -32.71
CA SER A 575 -4.61 12.64 -33.62
C SER A 575 -4.76 14.14 -33.86
N CYS A 576 -4.01 14.97 -33.10
CA CYS A 576 -3.95 16.41 -33.29
C CYS A 576 -3.29 16.80 -34.61
N PRO A 577 -3.82 17.80 -35.34
CA PRO A 577 -3.21 18.25 -36.58
C PRO A 577 -1.93 19.04 -36.30
N LEU A 578 -0.95 18.88 -37.19
CA LEU A 578 0.21 19.76 -37.22
C LEU A 578 -0.24 21.16 -37.66
N ALA A 579 0.27 22.20 -36.99
CA ALA A 579 -0.04 23.59 -37.33
C ALA A 579 0.70 24.02 -38.61
N ASP A 580 0.29 25.15 -39.19
CA ASP A 580 0.85 25.70 -40.45
C ASP A 580 2.37 25.99 -40.41
N ASP A 581 3.00 25.95 -39.24
CA ASP A 581 4.45 26.12 -39.06
C ASP A 581 5.25 24.82 -39.20
N ASP A 582 4.59 23.68 -39.37
CA ASP A 582 5.16 22.33 -39.40
C ASP A 582 6.05 21.97 -38.18
N GLN A 583 5.96 22.74 -37.09
CA GLN A 583 6.82 22.60 -35.91
C GLN A 583 6.02 22.42 -34.61
N THR A 584 4.73 22.76 -34.62
CA THR A 584 3.87 22.74 -33.45
C THR A 584 2.58 21.97 -33.72
N TRP A 585 2.01 21.38 -32.68
CA TRP A 585 0.75 20.65 -32.74
C TRP A 585 -0.39 21.56 -32.31
N ALA A 586 -1.46 21.63 -33.09
CA ALA A 586 -2.68 22.34 -32.69
C ALA A 586 -3.49 21.44 -31.76
N ILE A 587 -3.66 21.89 -30.51
CA ILE A 587 -4.34 21.14 -29.45
C ILE A 587 -5.72 21.73 -29.23
N ASP A 588 -6.74 20.87 -29.16
CA ASP A 588 -8.06 21.20 -28.65
C ASP A 588 -8.77 19.95 -28.08
N SER A 589 -10.03 20.08 -27.66
CA SER A 589 -10.81 18.96 -27.12
C SER A 589 -11.19 17.88 -28.14
N SER A 590 -10.99 18.11 -29.45
CA SER A 590 -11.37 17.18 -30.53
C SER A 590 -10.25 16.23 -30.95
N CYS A 591 -9.04 16.42 -30.44
CA CYS A 591 -7.85 15.64 -30.78
C CYS A 591 -7.03 15.32 -29.54
N ALA A 592 -6.15 14.32 -29.60
CA ALA A 592 -5.28 13.94 -28.49
C ALA A 592 -3.82 13.80 -28.94
N PHE A 593 -2.90 14.17 -28.06
CA PHE A 593 -1.49 13.82 -28.10
C PHE A 593 -1.20 12.91 -26.91
N GLU A 594 -0.91 11.64 -27.15
CA GLU A 594 -0.81 10.61 -26.12
C GLU A 594 0.58 9.97 -26.10
N THR A 595 1.11 9.71 -24.91
CA THR A 595 2.29 8.85 -24.73
C THR A 595 1.82 7.42 -24.41
N PRO A 596 2.67 6.39 -24.56
CA PRO A 596 2.36 5.05 -24.07
C PRO A 596 2.50 4.90 -22.54
N LEU A 597 2.67 6.01 -21.80
CA LEU A 597 2.94 6.05 -20.37
C LEU A 597 1.79 6.73 -19.63
N ASP A 598 1.56 6.39 -18.36
CA ASP A 598 0.39 6.91 -17.63
C ASP A 598 0.73 7.97 -16.57
N SER A 599 1.74 7.70 -15.72
CA SER A 599 2.15 8.55 -14.60
C SER A 599 3.59 8.26 -14.20
N LYS A 600 4.31 9.27 -13.68
CA LYS A 600 5.66 9.11 -13.11
C LYS A 600 5.68 9.55 -11.65
N GLY A 601 6.14 8.68 -10.75
CA GLY A 601 6.23 8.98 -9.33
C GLY A 601 7.61 9.45 -8.94
N ARG A 602 7.65 10.50 -8.10
CA ARG A 602 8.81 11.16 -7.46
C ARG A 602 10.01 11.50 -8.37
N ASN A 603 10.85 12.41 -7.91
CA ASN A 603 12.15 12.75 -8.52
C ASN A 603 12.10 12.89 -10.06
N TYR A 604 11.21 13.77 -10.53
CA TYR A 604 10.96 13.97 -11.94
C TYR A 604 10.98 15.46 -12.29
N THR A 605 11.20 15.77 -13.57
CA THR A 605 10.93 17.07 -14.17
C THR A 605 10.14 16.87 -15.44
N LEU A 606 8.87 17.23 -15.41
CA LEU A 606 7.98 17.32 -16.56
C LEU A 606 8.07 18.74 -17.13
N SER A 607 8.30 18.85 -18.43
CA SER A 607 8.57 20.09 -19.13
C SER A 607 7.67 20.22 -20.36
N LEU A 608 6.95 21.34 -20.45
CA LEU A 608 6.09 21.66 -21.57
C LEU A 608 6.45 23.02 -22.15
N ARG A 609 6.50 23.13 -23.48
CA ARG A 609 6.44 24.41 -24.19
C ARG A 609 5.11 24.51 -24.93
N LEU A 610 4.25 25.38 -24.44
CA LEU A 610 2.88 25.52 -24.95
C LEU A 610 2.46 26.99 -25.05
N ARG A 611 1.41 27.23 -25.83
CA ARG A 611 0.69 28.50 -25.93
C ARG A 611 -0.80 28.21 -25.83
N ILE A 612 -1.50 28.88 -24.92
CA ILE A 612 -2.96 28.74 -24.77
C ILE A 612 -3.63 29.91 -25.47
N ASP A 613 -4.37 29.61 -26.56
CA ASP A 613 -5.03 30.62 -27.38
C ASP A 613 -6.43 30.96 -26.83
N ALA A 614 -7.17 29.96 -26.35
CA ALA A 614 -8.47 30.14 -25.71
C ALA A 614 -8.79 29.00 -24.75
N THR A 615 -9.71 29.25 -23.82
CA THR A 615 -10.29 28.27 -22.89
C THR A 615 -11.80 28.30 -23.01
N ALA A 616 -12.48 27.18 -22.75
CA ALA A 616 -13.93 27.09 -22.71
C ALA A 616 -14.47 27.63 -21.37
N GLY A 617 -15.76 27.99 -21.34
CA GLY A 617 -16.43 28.43 -20.10
C GLY A 617 -15.94 29.78 -19.56
N ASP A 618 -15.75 29.88 -18.24
CA ASP A 618 -15.18 31.07 -17.58
C ASP A 618 -13.65 31.14 -17.70
N GLY A 619 -13.05 30.14 -18.33
CA GLY A 619 -11.63 30.06 -18.65
C GLY A 619 -10.73 29.63 -17.50
N THR A 620 -11.29 29.03 -16.44
CA THR A 620 -10.57 28.71 -15.20
C THR A 620 -10.79 27.27 -14.72
N ASP A 621 -11.17 26.35 -15.59
CA ASP A 621 -11.16 24.93 -15.26
C ASP A 621 -10.84 24.10 -16.50
N VAL A 622 -9.55 23.99 -16.81
CA VAL A 622 -9.06 23.30 -18.01
C VAL A 622 -7.95 22.31 -17.68
N THR A 623 -7.93 21.19 -18.38
CA THR A 623 -6.92 20.14 -18.21
C THR A 623 -5.80 20.33 -19.25
N LEU A 624 -4.61 20.68 -18.79
CA LEU A 624 -3.43 20.84 -19.64
C LEU A 624 -2.80 19.50 -19.97
N VAL A 625 -2.65 18.65 -18.95
CA VAL A 625 -2.09 17.30 -19.08
C VAL A 625 -2.86 16.37 -18.15
N SER A 626 -3.30 15.23 -18.66
CA SER A 626 -3.93 14.18 -17.86
C SER A 626 -2.98 13.00 -17.69
N GLY A 627 -3.08 12.34 -16.54
CA GLY A 627 -2.43 11.08 -16.24
C GLY A 627 -3.37 10.20 -15.42
N ARG A 628 -2.91 8.98 -15.09
CA ARG A 628 -3.67 8.07 -14.25
C ARG A 628 -3.87 8.58 -12.83
N ASP A 629 -2.78 9.04 -12.21
CA ASP A 629 -2.76 9.36 -10.78
C ASP A 629 -3.08 10.85 -10.50
N SER A 630 -2.83 11.73 -11.46
CA SER A 630 -3.08 13.17 -11.36
C SER A 630 -3.46 13.81 -12.70
N ALA A 631 -3.91 15.06 -12.66
CA ALA A 631 -4.07 15.93 -13.82
C ALA A 631 -3.49 17.32 -13.53
N LEU A 632 -2.71 17.86 -14.47
CA LEU A 632 -2.21 19.22 -14.46
C LEU A 632 -3.25 20.13 -15.11
N MET A 633 -3.73 21.10 -14.35
CA MET A 633 -4.85 21.96 -14.69
C MET A 633 -4.52 23.44 -14.51
N LEU A 634 -5.38 24.30 -15.04
CA LEU A 634 -5.38 25.74 -14.79
C LEU A 634 -6.71 26.15 -14.14
N THR A 635 -6.68 26.53 -12.84
CA THR A 635 -7.92 26.76 -12.07
C THR A 635 -8.05 28.01 -11.16
N PRO A 636 -7.76 29.27 -11.53
CA PRO A 636 -7.13 29.84 -12.73
C PRO A 636 -5.60 29.86 -12.66
N SER A 637 -5.02 29.46 -11.54
CA SER A 637 -3.60 29.23 -11.37
C SER A 637 -3.28 27.75 -11.61
N VAL A 638 -2.01 27.46 -11.82
CA VAL A 638 -1.53 26.09 -12.02
C VAL A 638 -1.96 25.23 -10.83
N THR A 639 -2.62 24.12 -11.13
CA THR A 639 -3.27 23.24 -10.16
C THR A 639 -2.96 21.79 -10.52
N LEU A 640 -2.71 20.95 -9.52
CA LEU A 640 -2.74 19.51 -9.68
C LEU A 640 -4.02 18.98 -9.07
N PHE A 641 -4.81 18.26 -9.86
CA PHE A 641 -5.91 17.45 -9.34
C PHE A 641 -5.40 16.03 -9.11
N ALA A 642 -5.39 15.58 -7.87
CA ALA A 642 -4.90 14.25 -7.49
C ALA A 642 -5.70 13.72 -6.31
N ALA A 643 -5.97 12.41 -6.32
CA ALA A 643 -6.75 11.74 -5.28
C ALA A 643 -8.13 12.38 -4.94
N GLY A 644 -8.78 13.04 -5.91
CA GLY A 644 -10.05 13.74 -5.69
C GLY A 644 -9.92 15.17 -5.17
N THR A 645 -8.69 15.66 -4.99
CA THR A 645 -8.39 16.95 -4.37
C THR A 645 -7.66 17.89 -5.34
N TYR A 646 -7.99 19.18 -5.29
CA TYR A 646 -7.30 20.24 -6.03
C TYR A 646 -6.18 20.86 -5.19
N PHE A 647 -4.93 20.64 -5.58
CA PHE A 647 -3.75 21.28 -5.03
C PHE A 647 -3.37 22.48 -5.90
N ARG A 648 -3.77 23.68 -5.47
CA ARG A 648 -3.67 24.90 -6.28
C ARG A 648 -2.53 25.80 -5.79
N LEU A 649 -1.70 26.26 -6.72
CA LEU A 649 -0.70 27.29 -6.46
C LEU A 649 -1.34 28.66 -6.28
N ARG A 650 -0.77 29.51 -5.42
CA ARG A 650 -1.33 30.83 -5.09
C ARG A 650 -1.10 31.85 -6.18
N SER A 651 0.05 31.81 -6.86
CA SER A 651 0.48 32.89 -7.76
C SER A 651 0.88 32.46 -9.17
N THR A 652 1.25 31.18 -9.34
CA THR A 652 1.72 30.65 -10.61
C THR A 652 0.58 30.49 -11.61
N THR A 653 0.60 31.22 -12.73
CA THR A 653 -0.45 31.22 -13.76
C THR A 653 0.14 31.04 -15.16
N VAL A 654 -0.70 30.66 -16.13
CA VAL A 654 -0.35 30.59 -17.55
C VAL A 654 -1.10 31.69 -18.31
N PRO A 655 -0.43 32.54 -19.13
CA PRO A 655 -1.12 33.51 -19.97
C PRO A 655 -2.05 32.83 -20.98
N VAL A 656 -3.31 33.26 -21.02
CA VAL A 656 -4.33 32.76 -21.95
C VAL A 656 -4.72 33.87 -22.93
N GLY A 657 -4.72 33.58 -24.23
CA GLY A 657 -5.15 34.51 -25.27
C GLY A 657 -4.23 35.71 -25.50
N THR A 658 -3.02 35.72 -24.91
CA THR A 658 -2.02 36.79 -25.12
C THR A 658 -1.15 36.55 -26.35
N GLY A 659 -1.15 35.32 -26.89
CA GLY A 659 -0.27 34.89 -27.97
C GLY A 659 1.17 34.57 -27.53
N GLU A 660 1.44 34.63 -26.23
CA GLU A 660 2.76 34.35 -25.65
C GLU A 660 3.01 32.84 -25.50
N TRP A 661 4.21 32.40 -25.83
CA TRP A 661 4.66 31.04 -25.50
C TRP A 661 5.11 30.99 -24.05
N VAL A 662 4.86 29.86 -23.39
CA VAL A 662 5.40 29.58 -22.06
C VAL A 662 6.17 28.28 -22.02
N ASP A 663 7.19 28.26 -21.16
CA ASP A 663 7.75 27.03 -20.62
C ASP A 663 7.08 26.79 -19.26
N LEU A 664 6.31 25.71 -19.14
CA LEU A 664 5.74 25.23 -17.89
C LEU A 664 6.55 24.02 -17.41
N ARG A 665 6.92 24.03 -16.14
CA ARG A 665 7.62 22.91 -15.50
C ARG A 665 6.85 22.42 -14.29
N LEU A 666 6.82 21.10 -14.12
CA LEU A 666 6.39 20.42 -12.92
C LEU A 666 7.53 19.54 -12.41
N VAL A 667 7.93 19.72 -11.15
CA VAL A 667 9.12 19.09 -10.57
C VAL A 667 8.74 18.36 -9.29
N GLY A 668 8.95 17.04 -9.24
CA GLY A 668 8.85 16.26 -8.01
C GLY A 668 10.25 16.12 -7.39
N ARG A 669 10.40 16.45 -6.10
CA ARG A 669 11.64 16.27 -5.32
C ARG A 669 11.32 15.58 -4.01
N GLY A 670 11.68 14.30 -3.87
CA GLY A 670 11.40 13.53 -2.67
C GLY A 670 9.90 13.53 -2.31
N ASN A 671 9.53 14.18 -1.21
CA ASN A 671 8.15 14.33 -0.72
C ASN A 671 7.48 15.66 -1.09
N GLN A 672 8.05 16.43 -2.02
CA GLN A 672 7.54 17.73 -2.44
C GLN A 672 7.29 17.79 -3.94
N THR A 673 6.35 18.63 -4.35
CA THR A 673 6.05 18.93 -5.76
C THR A 673 6.03 20.43 -5.98
N PHE A 674 6.61 20.88 -7.09
CA PHE A 674 6.70 22.29 -7.45
C PHE A 674 6.24 22.50 -8.89
N ALA A 675 5.74 23.69 -9.22
CA ALA A 675 5.65 24.12 -10.61
C ALA A 675 6.20 25.53 -10.81
N GLY A 676 6.62 25.81 -12.04
CA GLY A 676 7.08 27.13 -12.46
C GLY A 676 6.66 27.40 -13.90
N VAL A 677 6.35 28.67 -14.18
CA VAL A 677 5.96 29.13 -15.52
C VAL A 677 6.83 30.33 -15.90
N ARG A 678 7.39 30.33 -17.11
CA ARG A 678 8.06 31.51 -17.68
C ARG A 678 7.61 31.76 -19.11
N THR A 679 7.45 33.03 -19.47
CA THR A 679 7.27 33.44 -20.87
C THR A 679 8.54 33.17 -21.68
N THR A 680 8.37 32.72 -22.92
CA THR A 680 9.45 32.29 -23.80
C THR A 680 9.12 32.61 -25.28
N SER A 681 9.97 32.18 -26.19
CA SER A 681 9.71 32.18 -27.64
C SER A 681 10.00 30.81 -28.25
N LEU A 682 9.40 30.51 -29.42
CA LEU A 682 9.70 29.28 -30.16
C LEU A 682 11.19 29.13 -30.50
N ASP A 683 11.87 30.25 -30.79
CA ASP A 683 13.29 30.27 -31.16
C ASP A 683 14.24 30.00 -30.00
N THR A 684 13.75 29.95 -28.76
CA THR A 684 14.57 29.66 -27.59
C THR A 684 15.03 28.19 -27.62
N PRO A 685 16.35 27.87 -27.58
CA PRO A 685 16.82 26.50 -27.73
C PRO A 685 16.23 25.50 -26.72
N LEU A 686 16.05 24.25 -27.18
CA LEU A 686 15.76 23.07 -26.36
C LEU A 686 17.08 22.29 -26.07
N PRO A 687 17.20 21.53 -24.96
CA PRO A 687 16.22 21.32 -23.91
C PRO A 687 15.95 22.63 -23.17
N LEU A 688 14.74 22.76 -22.60
CA LEU A 688 14.37 23.95 -21.83
C LEU A 688 15.53 24.31 -20.89
N PRO A 689 16.18 25.49 -21.01
CA PRO A 689 17.28 25.82 -20.13
C PRO A 689 16.78 25.77 -18.69
N GLY A 690 17.53 25.07 -17.82
CA GLY A 690 17.25 25.01 -16.39
C GLY A 690 16.98 26.41 -15.84
N VAL A 691 15.91 26.55 -15.07
CA VAL A 691 15.86 27.64 -14.10
C VAL A 691 16.81 27.19 -12.99
N GLY A 692 18.06 27.66 -13.03
CA GLY A 692 19.10 27.29 -12.06
C GLY A 692 19.93 26.06 -12.44
N GLY A 693 21.22 26.28 -12.67
CA GLY A 693 22.23 25.23 -12.71
C GLY A 693 23.05 25.21 -11.43
N GLY A 694 23.36 24.00 -10.95
CA GLY A 694 24.56 23.71 -10.15
C GLY A 694 24.48 23.94 -8.64
N GLY A 695 24.33 22.84 -7.90
CA GLY A 695 24.97 22.66 -6.59
C GLY A 695 24.05 22.75 -5.37
N GLY A 696 23.64 21.58 -4.86
CA GLY A 696 23.45 21.24 -3.44
C GLY A 696 22.67 22.18 -2.52
N GLY A 697 21.52 21.68 -2.05
CA GLY A 697 20.87 22.09 -0.79
C GLY A 697 19.84 23.21 -0.93
N ASP A 698 18.60 22.90 -0.56
CA ASP A 698 17.50 23.78 -0.11
C ASP A 698 17.00 24.97 -0.96
N ASP A 699 17.51 25.24 -2.16
CA ASP A 699 17.03 26.38 -2.96
C ASP A 699 16.01 25.96 -4.03
N ALA A 700 14.73 26.28 -3.81
CA ALA A 700 13.74 26.36 -4.90
C ALA A 700 14.30 27.28 -5.99
N ALA A 701 14.31 26.81 -7.25
CA ALA A 701 14.79 27.63 -8.36
C ALA A 701 13.92 28.89 -8.49
N GLU A 702 14.52 30.06 -8.75
CA GLU A 702 13.79 31.34 -8.88
C GLU A 702 12.55 31.21 -9.77
N GLY A 703 11.34 31.31 -9.19
CA GLY A 703 10.07 31.24 -9.93
C GLY A 703 9.31 29.91 -9.84
N GLU A 704 9.77 28.95 -9.04
CA GLU A 704 8.98 27.78 -8.65
C GLU A 704 8.12 28.05 -7.40
N GLU A 705 6.92 27.50 -7.38
CA GLU A 705 6.01 27.51 -6.24
C GLU A 705 5.64 26.07 -5.85
N GLU A 706 5.61 25.78 -4.54
CA GLU A 706 5.34 24.44 -4.00
C GLU A 706 3.83 24.17 -3.92
N PHE A 707 3.42 22.96 -4.31
CA PHE A 707 2.10 22.44 -3.98
C PHE A 707 2.08 21.96 -2.53
N GLN A 708 1.11 22.44 -1.75
CA GLN A 708 0.94 22.09 -0.35
C GLN A 708 -0.50 21.64 -0.09
N ALA A 709 -0.66 20.67 0.80
CA ALA A 709 -1.95 20.34 1.39
C ALA A 709 -2.22 21.25 2.59
N MET A 710 -3.50 21.56 2.83
CA MET A 710 -3.94 22.40 3.94
C MET A 710 -4.74 21.56 4.91
N LEU A 711 -4.19 21.33 6.10
CA LEU A 711 -4.79 20.51 7.14
C LEU A 711 -5.54 21.39 8.15
N GLY A 712 -6.79 21.05 8.46
CA GLY A 712 -7.51 21.66 9.59
C GLY A 712 -7.25 20.86 10.86
N ILE A 713 -6.55 21.45 11.83
CA ILE A 713 -6.19 20.76 13.07
C ILE A 713 -7.29 21.00 14.11
N ASN A 714 -8.13 19.99 14.32
CA ASN A 714 -9.17 19.92 15.37
C ASN A 714 -10.12 21.12 15.43
N GLY A 715 -10.27 21.87 14.33
CA GLY A 715 -11.06 23.11 14.28
C GLY A 715 -10.40 24.35 14.90
N GLU A 716 -9.13 24.27 15.31
CA GLU A 716 -8.43 25.33 16.04
C GLU A 716 -7.41 26.07 15.19
N SER A 717 -6.67 25.34 14.35
CA SER A 717 -5.60 25.89 13.53
C SER A 717 -5.52 25.23 12.16
N VAL A 718 -4.66 25.76 11.30
CA VAL A 718 -4.38 25.23 9.96
C VAL A 718 -2.89 25.03 9.82
N GLU A 719 -2.50 23.87 9.28
CA GLU A 719 -1.11 23.53 8.96
C GLU A 719 -0.96 23.30 7.45
N TRP A 720 0.07 23.88 6.85
CA TRP A 720 0.42 23.62 5.44
C TRP A 720 1.54 22.59 5.39
N THR A 721 1.32 21.50 4.66
CA THR A 721 2.28 20.39 4.57
C THR A 721 2.64 20.11 3.11
N PRO A 722 3.90 19.74 2.81
CA PRO A 722 4.27 19.32 1.47
C PRO A 722 3.41 18.17 0.95
N VAL A 723 3.17 18.13 -0.36
CA VAL A 723 2.52 17.00 -1.03
C VAL A 723 3.35 16.56 -2.23
N ALA A 724 3.49 15.24 -2.38
CA ALA A 724 4.20 14.66 -3.51
C ALA A 724 3.25 13.94 -4.45
N ILE A 725 3.07 14.56 -5.61
CA ILE A 725 2.07 14.19 -6.60
C ILE A 725 2.79 13.62 -7.82
N GLU A 726 2.29 12.49 -8.31
CA GLU A 726 2.76 11.84 -9.53
C GLU A 726 2.61 12.78 -10.73
N ALA A 727 3.59 12.80 -11.64
CA ALA A 727 3.53 13.58 -12.86
C ALA A 727 2.45 13.02 -13.79
N PRO A 728 1.51 13.85 -14.29
CA PRO A 728 0.60 13.44 -15.35
C PRO A 728 1.34 13.43 -16.68
N ILE A 729 1.38 12.28 -17.37
CA ILE A 729 2.16 12.13 -18.60
C ILE A 729 1.43 11.40 -19.72
N ALA A 730 0.14 11.07 -19.54
CA ALA A 730 -0.59 10.25 -20.49
C ALA A 730 -1.03 11.03 -21.72
N ARG A 731 -1.70 12.16 -21.53
CA ARG A 731 -2.39 12.83 -22.64
C ARG A 731 -2.46 14.34 -22.49
N ILE A 732 -2.30 15.03 -23.62
CA ILE A 732 -2.62 16.45 -23.82
C ILE A 732 -3.75 16.56 -24.86
N GLY A 733 -4.75 17.40 -24.60
CA GLY A 733 -5.96 17.53 -25.43
C GLY A 733 -7.03 16.47 -25.12
N GLY A 734 -8.00 16.34 -26.02
CA GLY A 734 -9.07 15.35 -25.97
C GLY A 734 -10.26 15.81 -25.12
N ASP A 735 -11.26 14.93 -25.00
CA ASP A 735 -12.47 15.22 -24.23
C ASP A 735 -12.12 15.69 -22.80
N GLY A 736 -12.63 16.86 -22.40
CA GLY A 736 -12.37 17.46 -21.09
C GLY A 736 -11.08 18.28 -20.97
N ALA A 737 -10.33 18.47 -22.06
CA ALA A 737 -9.23 19.44 -22.08
C ALA A 737 -9.73 20.86 -21.89
N ASP A 738 -10.77 21.24 -22.64
CA ASP A 738 -11.48 22.52 -22.55
C ASP A 738 -10.59 23.76 -22.80
N TRP A 739 -9.48 23.57 -23.51
CA TRP A 739 -8.65 24.65 -24.05
C TRP A 739 -8.26 24.39 -25.51
N SER A 740 -7.89 25.44 -26.21
CA SER A 740 -7.30 25.38 -27.54
C SER A 740 -6.00 26.16 -27.60
N GLY A 741 -5.02 25.66 -28.35
CA GLY A 741 -3.73 26.32 -28.48
C GLY A 741 -2.71 25.49 -29.23
N ARG A 742 -1.44 25.64 -28.86
CA ARG A 742 -0.32 24.95 -29.53
C ARG A 742 0.67 24.33 -28.56
N LEU A 743 1.19 23.16 -28.92
CA LEU A 743 2.25 22.44 -28.22
C LEU A 743 3.50 22.36 -29.11
N ALA A 744 4.65 22.83 -28.61
CA ALA A 744 5.92 22.81 -29.33
C ALA A 744 6.92 21.76 -28.79
N ALA A 745 6.87 21.47 -27.49
CA ALA A 745 7.71 20.47 -26.86
C ALA A 745 7.05 19.87 -25.62
N TRP A 746 7.30 18.59 -25.39
CA TRP A 746 6.90 17.86 -24.20
C TRP A 746 7.97 16.83 -23.82
N SER A 747 8.50 16.93 -22.61
CA SER A 747 9.55 16.03 -22.14
C SER A 747 9.43 15.70 -20.66
N LEU A 748 9.96 14.54 -20.30
CA LEU A 748 10.07 14.06 -18.94
C LEU A 748 11.52 13.63 -18.70
N SER A 749 12.10 14.12 -17.61
CA SER A 749 13.33 13.57 -17.05
C SER A 749 13.10 13.03 -15.64
N SER A 750 13.88 12.03 -15.25
CA SER A 750 13.93 11.48 -13.89
C SER A 750 15.37 11.51 -13.42
N ASP A 751 15.57 11.76 -12.13
CA ASP A 751 16.83 11.36 -11.52
C ASP A 751 16.85 9.82 -11.55
N VAL A 752 17.91 9.24 -12.12
CA VAL A 752 18.10 7.79 -12.32
C VAL A 752 18.46 7.12 -11.00
#